data_AF-A0A066S136-F1
#
_entry.id   AF-A0A066S136-F1
#
_cell.length_a   1.000
_cell.length_b   1.000
_cell.length_c   1.000
_cell.angle_alpha   90.00
_cell.angle_beta   90.00
_cell.angle_gamma   90.00
#
_symmetry.space_group_name_H-M   'P 1'
#
loop_
_entity.id
_entity.type
_entity.pdbx_description
1 polymer ?
#
loop_
_entity_poly.entity_id
_entity_poly.type
_entity_poly.pdbx_seq_one_letter_code
_entity_poly.pdbx_strand_id
1 'polypeptide(L)'
;MRTLPTLVIGASLISAPALADWHFRGTPNQWNAAQMTQIAANHYQTCQTFQQGDATGGARFKIDRYGDWQESYPASDYTVAGDQSYRIDFYPDSHSIQTTQVASCDSQAFAQNFNALYFRGTANNWAADAMALVGDNTWSRLIHFDGQANQRFKFDLTGDWSQNYGDNQNDGVLDAAGGDIYTNVSGDYVVTVNDQTLVYSLRAVNPCTADCAVQPSLGAIYQPDKTTFAIWSPDHSNVTVTVNGTEYPLSKVSDFNGYTDVYQTEVSGDLYLAEYTFQINGIPVRDPYGKMVKPGTGDSEAINIVMDMSRTRPAGGWAERPALVNREDAVIYEVHVRDFTIDASSGVSAAKRGKFLGMVESGTRYNGLKTGIDHLVDLGVTHVQLLPVFDFATCDGLPDSDPCYNWGYDPRNYNVPEERYSQVPTDYEARANEFKTMVNEFHKAGIRVIMDVVYNHTYANEMFENISNRYYTPTDLSGTGNAIDADQPMVSRMIQDSLAYWVDEYGIDGFRFDLIGIFSYGEVVKWGQALNQQFPDRNLLIYGEPWNGYASDPKEAQRVRYGTTHKIAAEHVGVFNGAYREALKGSNDDTRKGFMFNQLDSTDAGWSIYDGIRGSAYDPNDSRNSTWFRNFAADPEQSINYISAHDNFGLWDKVFLSLSSNVVQNSAHQILSLTPPVNLDYAKRVVNFGMGMVLTSQGISFVHAGDEFLRTKTDNEHMTVPSAWNFGHHAGTHNTYNAPDSFNSIKWHRRADNAATYKYLKDMITLRRHHAGLRMTSNQDIAKYLMVSRPDAFGGQLVTGHITYPQDTHNLFVVYNSGDKQTISLPAGDWTLAVDASGAQNQIGLSGNVLVEGTAVTVFTQAR
;
A
#
# COMPACT_ATOMS: atom_id res chain seq x y z
N MET A 1 31.58 13.30 -54.03
CA MET A 1 32.27 12.00 -53.88
C MET A 1 32.00 11.54 -52.45
N ARG A 2 31.28 10.45 -52.11
CA ARG A 2 30.73 9.27 -52.78
C ARG A 2 29.34 9.06 -52.12
N THR A 3 28.21 9.11 -52.83
CA THR A 3 27.45 7.98 -53.42
C THR A 3 27.08 6.84 -52.44
N LEU A 4 25.83 6.89 -51.94
CA LEU A 4 24.71 5.89 -51.98
C LEU A 4 24.97 4.39 -51.61
N PRO A 5 23.99 3.62 -51.07
CA PRO A 5 22.58 3.72 -51.48
C PRO A 5 21.48 3.68 -50.39
N THR A 6 20.38 4.31 -50.81
CA THR A 6 18.98 4.16 -50.42
C THR A 6 18.49 2.72 -50.64
N LEU A 7 17.62 2.22 -49.75
CA LEU A 7 16.56 1.27 -50.11
C LEU A 7 15.21 1.87 -49.68
N VAL A 8 14.25 1.81 -50.60
CA VAL A 8 12.95 2.47 -50.55
C VAL A 8 11.86 1.38 -50.59
N ILE A 9 10.70 1.72 -50.00
CA ILE A 9 9.33 1.24 -50.25
C ILE A 9 8.90 -0.06 -49.55
N GLY A 10 7.80 0.05 -48.78
CA GLY A 10 6.89 -1.06 -48.54
C GLY A 10 5.86 -0.81 -47.44
N ALA A 11 4.83 -0.01 -47.73
CA ALA A 11 3.59 0.07 -46.94
C ALA A 11 2.92 -1.32 -46.84
N SER A 12 2.07 -1.69 -45.88
CA SER A 12 0.89 -0.99 -45.34
C SER A 12 0.25 -1.83 -44.19
N LEU A 13 -0.68 -1.20 -43.45
CA LEU A 13 -1.88 -1.78 -42.81
C LEU A 13 -1.81 -2.32 -41.35
N ILE A 14 -2.20 -1.40 -40.46
CA ILE A 14 -3.06 -1.48 -39.26
C ILE A 14 -3.67 -2.85 -38.90
N SER A 15 -3.45 -3.31 -37.65
CA SER A 15 -4.50 -3.83 -36.75
C SER A 15 -3.95 -4.09 -35.32
N ALA A 16 -4.47 -3.38 -34.33
CA ALA A 16 -4.60 -3.88 -32.97
C ALA A 16 -6.08 -3.75 -32.59
N PRO A 17 -6.70 -4.84 -32.15
CA PRO A 17 -7.10 -4.97 -30.74
C PRO A 17 -6.57 -6.29 -30.19
N ALA A 18 -5.88 -6.35 -29.04
CA ALA A 18 -6.36 -6.31 -27.66
C ALA A 18 -5.78 -7.57 -26.97
N LEU A 19 -5.60 -7.59 -25.66
CA LEU A 19 -5.19 -8.80 -24.92
C LEU A 19 -6.22 -9.93 -25.10
N ALA A 20 -6.08 -10.78 -26.13
CA ALA A 20 -5.61 -12.18 -26.13
C ALA A 20 -5.52 -12.68 -27.60
N ASP A 21 -4.44 -13.36 -27.98
CA ASP A 21 -3.99 -13.49 -29.39
C ASP A 21 -4.73 -14.50 -30.30
N TRP A 22 -5.79 -15.20 -29.86
CA TRP A 22 -6.43 -16.28 -30.64
C TRP A 22 -7.95 -16.40 -30.44
N HIS A 23 -8.69 -16.66 -31.53
CA HIS A 23 -10.15 -16.57 -31.59
C HIS A 23 -10.82 -17.87 -32.09
N PHE A 24 -11.88 -18.29 -31.41
CA PHE A 24 -12.80 -19.33 -31.87
C PHE A 24 -13.81 -18.79 -32.89
N ARG A 25 -14.05 -19.55 -33.97
CA ARG A 25 -15.02 -19.22 -35.01
C ARG A 25 -15.72 -20.48 -35.53
N GLY A 26 -17.04 -20.56 -35.42
CA GLY A 26 -17.78 -21.74 -35.88
C GLY A 26 -19.28 -21.58 -35.94
N THR A 27 -19.96 -22.66 -36.28
CA THR A 27 -21.44 -22.71 -36.34
C THR A 27 -22.17 -22.14 -35.11
N PRO A 28 -21.71 -22.27 -33.84
CA PRO A 28 -22.39 -21.70 -32.67
C PRO A 28 -22.45 -20.18 -32.65
N ASN A 29 -21.41 -19.53 -33.16
CA ASN A 29 -21.31 -18.08 -33.20
C ASN A 29 -21.44 -17.52 -34.62
N GLN A 30 -22.04 -18.31 -35.53
CA GLN A 30 -22.24 -17.97 -36.94
C GLN A 30 -20.95 -17.55 -37.65
N TRP A 31 -19.83 -18.19 -37.28
CA TRP A 31 -18.49 -17.92 -37.80
C TRP A 31 -17.97 -16.51 -37.50
N ASN A 32 -18.56 -15.79 -36.54
CA ASN A 32 -17.97 -14.55 -36.03
C ASN A 32 -16.72 -14.84 -35.16
N ALA A 33 -15.84 -13.87 -34.99
CA ALA A 33 -14.68 -13.99 -34.10
C ALA A 33 -15.13 -13.91 -32.63
N ALA A 34 -14.78 -14.93 -31.83
CA ALA A 34 -14.97 -14.93 -30.39
C ALA A 34 -13.65 -15.26 -29.69
N GLN A 35 -13.23 -14.42 -28.76
CA GLN A 35 -11.91 -14.52 -28.14
C GLN A 35 -11.80 -15.74 -27.21
N MET A 36 -10.65 -16.41 -27.22
CA MET A 36 -10.33 -17.51 -26.30
C MET A 36 -9.56 -17.02 -25.07
N THR A 37 -9.77 -17.64 -23.91
CA THR A 37 -9.08 -17.29 -22.66
C THR A 37 -7.71 -17.96 -22.62
N GLN A 38 -6.65 -17.19 -22.38
CA GLN A 38 -5.31 -17.71 -22.16
C GLN A 38 -5.20 -18.21 -20.72
N ILE A 39 -5.11 -19.53 -20.55
CA ILE A 39 -5.07 -20.16 -19.22
C ILE A 39 -3.63 -20.56 -18.83
N ALA A 40 -2.74 -20.67 -19.82
CA ALA A 40 -1.29 -20.69 -19.63
C ALA A 40 -0.60 -20.02 -20.84
N ALA A 41 0.71 -19.77 -20.73
CA ALA A 41 1.46 -18.97 -21.71
C ALA A 41 1.29 -19.41 -23.19
N ASN A 42 1.03 -20.68 -23.48
CA ASN A 42 0.80 -21.23 -24.83
C ASN A 42 -0.47 -22.09 -24.92
N HIS A 43 -1.48 -21.78 -24.12
CA HIS A 43 -2.71 -22.58 -24.06
C HIS A 43 -3.91 -21.66 -23.95
N TYR A 44 -4.75 -21.75 -24.97
CA TYR A 44 -5.98 -21.00 -25.05
C TYR A 44 -7.15 -21.96 -24.95
N GLN A 45 -8.18 -21.55 -24.21
CA GLN A 45 -9.35 -22.35 -23.97
C GLN A 45 -10.63 -21.52 -24.16
N THR A 46 -11.67 -22.17 -24.67
CA THR A 46 -13.04 -21.65 -24.62
C THR A 46 -14.00 -22.80 -24.38
N CYS A 47 -15.25 -22.52 -24.03
CA CYS A 47 -16.30 -23.53 -23.99
C CYS A 47 -17.47 -23.07 -24.86
N GLN A 48 -17.91 -23.91 -25.79
CA GLN A 48 -18.91 -23.58 -26.81
C GLN A 48 -19.98 -24.66 -26.88
N THR A 49 -21.24 -24.23 -27.00
CA THR A 49 -22.39 -25.13 -27.16
C THR A 49 -22.86 -25.11 -28.60
N PHE A 50 -22.79 -26.27 -29.27
CA PHE A 50 -23.12 -26.41 -30.69
C PHE A 50 -24.54 -26.95 -30.86
N GLN A 51 -25.27 -26.41 -31.83
CA GLN A 51 -26.50 -27.01 -32.37
C GLN A 51 -26.15 -27.91 -33.58
N GLN A 52 -27.13 -28.57 -34.20
CA GLN A 52 -26.89 -29.54 -35.30
C GLN A 52 -26.09 -29.03 -36.53
N GLY A 53 -25.91 -27.72 -36.71
CA GLY A 53 -25.08 -27.14 -37.76
C GLY A 53 -25.79 -25.99 -38.49
N ASP A 54 -25.33 -25.70 -39.71
CA ASP A 54 -25.89 -24.65 -40.57
C ASP A 54 -26.32 -25.22 -41.95
N ALA A 55 -26.87 -24.36 -42.83
CA ALA A 55 -27.37 -24.77 -44.14
C ALA A 55 -26.31 -25.38 -45.09
N THR A 56 -25.04 -25.33 -44.71
CA THR A 56 -23.90 -25.76 -45.52
C THR A 56 -23.19 -26.99 -44.95
N GLY A 57 -23.59 -27.47 -43.77
CA GLY A 57 -23.02 -28.68 -43.16
C GLY A 57 -23.31 -28.81 -41.66
N GLY A 58 -22.86 -29.91 -41.06
CA GLY A 58 -23.01 -30.17 -39.62
C GLY A 58 -22.21 -29.22 -38.73
N ALA A 59 -22.38 -29.38 -37.41
CA ALA A 59 -21.69 -28.61 -36.37
C ALA A 59 -20.16 -28.64 -36.55
N ARG A 60 -19.56 -27.47 -36.70
CA ARG A 60 -18.12 -27.34 -37.00
C ARG A 60 -17.57 -25.95 -36.69
N PHE A 61 -16.25 -25.84 -36.62
CA PHE A 61 -15.52 -24.61 -36.30
C PHE A 61 -14.06 -24.62 -36.78
N LYS A 62 -13.37 -23.50 -36.57
CA LYS A 62 -11.94 -23.26 -36.73
C LYS A 62 -11.45 -22.28 -35.65
N ILE A 63 -10.13 -22.22 -35.46
CA ILE A 63 -9.45 -21.22 -34.64
C ILE A 63 -8.65 -20.29 -35.54
N ASP A 64 -8.75 -18.99 -35.27
CA ASP A 64 -8.28 -17.89 -36.11
C ASP A 64 -7.43 -16.96 -35.25
N ARG A 65 -6.16 -16.74 -35.63
CA ARG A 65 -5.23 -15.94 -34.84
C ARG A 65 -5.73 -14.50 -34.71
N TYR A 66 -5.97 -13.85 -35.84
CA TYR A 66 -6.27 -12.42 -35.88
C TYR A 66 -7.77 -12.13 -35.96
N GLY A 67 -8.62 -13.16 -36.02
CA GLY A 67 -10.06 -13.00 -36.16
C GLY A 67 -10.50 -12.54 -37.56
N ASP A 68 -9.62 -12.64 -38.56
CA ASP A 68 -9.82 -12.18 -39.94
C ASP A 68 -9.63 -13.26 -41.01
N TRP A 69 -9.47 -14.52 -40.59
CA TRP A 69 -9.22 -15.73 -41.39
C TRP A 69 -7.86 -15.82 -42.09
N GLN A 70 -6.98 -14.82 -41.96
CA GLN A 70 -5.67 -14.83 -42.63
C GLN A 70 -4.78 -15.98 -42.14
N GLU A 71 -4.91 -16.31 -40.85
CA GLU A 71 -4.18 -17.41 -40.23
C GLU A 71 -5.16 -18.23 -39.37
N SER A 72 -5.70 -19.30 -39.98
CA SER A 72 -6.71 -20.14 -39.33
C SER A 72 -6.47 -21.62 -39.51
N TYR A 73 -6.89 -22.37 -38.49
CA TYR A 73 -6.62 -23.79 -38.36
C TYR A 73 -7.89 -24.54 -37.91
N PRO A 74 -8.11 -25.77 -38.38
CA PRO A 74 -7.31 -26.46 -39.40
C PRO A 74 -7.58 -25.90 -40.81
N ALA A 75 -6.85 -26.40 -41.82
CA ALA A 75 -7.09 -26.01 -43.21
C ALA A 75 -8.54 -26.31 -43.66
N SER A 76 -9.11 -27.43 -43.22
CA SER A 76 -10.54 -27.76 -43.37
C SER A 76 -11.28 -27.63 -42.04
N ASP A 77 -12.57 -27.30 -42.06
CA ASP A 77 -13.39 -27.10 -40.86
C ASP A 77 -13.34 -28.32 -39.93
N TYR A 78 -13.20 -28.07 -38.64
CA TYR A 78 -13.18 -29.10 -37.61
C TYR A 78 -14.62 -29.43 -37.19
N THR A 79 -15.10 -30.63 -37.50
CA THR A 79 -16.49 -31.05 -37.24
C THR A 79 -16.64 -31.71 -35.87
N VAL A 80 -17.72 -31.37 -35.16
CA VAL A 80 -18.14 -31.98 -33.88
C VAL A 80 -19.59 -32.47 -33.98
N ALA A 81 -20.07 -33.21 -32.98
CA ALA A 81 -21.48 -33.56 -32.93
C ALA A 81 -22.32 -32.35 -32.47
N GLY A 82 -23.53 -32.21 -33.00
CA GLY A 82 -24.44 -31.14 -32.63
C GLY A 82 -25.27 -31.43 -31.37
N ASP A 83 -25.89 -30.39 -30.84
CA ASP A 83 -26.70 -30.35 -29.61
C ASP A 83 -25.93 -30.75 -28.35
N GLN A 84 -24.66 -30.35 -28.27
CA GLN A 84 -23.73 -30.68 -27.18
C GLN A 84 -22.81 -29.49 -26.86
N SER A 85 -22.33 -29.43 -25.61
CA SER A 85 -21.33 -28.46 -25.17
C SER A 85 -19.93 -29.06 -25.20
N TYR A 86 -18.95 -28.28 -25.64
CA TYR A 86 -17.56 -28.70 -25.72
C TYR A 86 -16.65 -27.63 -25.13
N ARG A 87 -15.72 -28.06 -24.29
CA ARG A 87 -14.51 -27.30 -23.99
C ARG A 87 -13.53 -27.49 -25.15
N ILE A 88 -13.03 -26.39 -25.68
CA ILE A 88 -12.19 -26.33 -26.87
C ILE A 88 -10.86 -25.72 -26.47
N ASP A 89 -9.82 -26.52 -26.60
CA ASP A 89 -8.46 -26.18 -26.28
C ASP A 89 -7.67 -25.99 -27.59
N PHE A 90 -6.92 -24.90 -27.67
CA PHE A 90 -6.10 -24.54 -28.81
C PHE A 90 -4.68 -24.20 -28.40
N TYR A 91 -3.72 -24.76 -29.14
CA TYR A 91 -2.29 -24.61 -28.89
C TYR A 91 -1.60 -23.91 -30.06
N PRO A 92 -1.34 -22.59 -29.95
CA PRO A 92 -0.78 -21.74 -31.00
C PRO A 92 0.42 -22.31 -31.74
N ASP A 93 1.43 -22.81 -31.03
CA ASP A 93 2.68 -23.23 -31.70
C ASP A 93 2.51 -24.46 -32.61
N SER A 94 1.52 -25.30 -32.31
CA SER A 94 1.25 -26.54 -33.06
C SER A 94 0.04 -26.45 -33.98
N HIS A 95 -0.78 -25.41 -33.80
CA HIS A 95 -2.10 -25.24 -34.39
C HIS A 95 -3.08 -26.42 -34.17
N SER A 96 -2.83 -27.23 -33.12
CA SER A 96 -3.69 -28.36 -32.79
C SER A 96 -4.91 -27.91 -32.00
N ILE A 97 -6.03 -28.55 -32.30
CA ILE A 97 -7.33 -28.30 -31.67
C ILE A 97 -7.78 -29.59 -30.98
N GLN A 98 -8.17 -29.46 -29.72
CA GLN A 98 -8.78 -30.53 -28.96
C GLN A 98 -10.16 -30.09 -28.47
N THR A 99 -11.14 -30.98 -28.57
CA THR A 99 -12.49 -30.74 -28.06
C THR A 99 -12.88 -31.82 -27.07
N THR A 100 -13.29 -31.42 -25.88
CA THR A 100 -13.81 -32.31 -24.84
C THR A 100 -15.28 -31.99 -24.61
N GLN A 101 -16.18 -32.97 -24.78
CA GLN A 101 -17.59 -32.75 -24.48
C GLN A 101 -17.77 -32.55 -22.98
N VAL A 102 -18.54 -31.52 -22.60
CA VAL A 102 -18.86 -31.19 -21.21
C VAL A 102 -20.37 -31.11 -21.00
N ALA A 103 -20.81 -31.30 -19.75
CA ALA A 103 -22.25 -31.34 -19.43
C ALA A 103 -22.94 -29.98 -19.63
N SER A 104 -22.26 -28.88 -19.28
CA SER A 104 -22.57 -27.52 -19.69
C SER A 104 -21.30 -26.66 -19.61
N CYS A 105 -21.30 -25.49 -20.26
CA CYS A 105 -20.16 -24.57 -20.20
C CYS A 105 -20.15 -23.65 -18.96
N ASP A 106 -21.02 -23.89 -17.97
CA ASP A 106 -21.25 -22.98 -16.84
C ASP A 106 -20.61 -23.43 -15.50
N SER A 107 -19.59 -24.31 -15.51
CA SER A 107 -18.85 -24.70 -14.29
C SER A 107 -17.32 -24.66 -14.50
N GLN A 108 -16.63 -23.73 -13.84
CA GLN A 108 -15.17 -23.54 -13.95
C GLN A 108 -14.38 -24.73 -13.35
N ALA A 109 -13.48 -25.35 -14.12
CA ALA A 109 -12.57 -26.42 -13.68
C ALA A 109 -11.18 -26.27 -14.32
N PHE A 110 -10.11 -26.37 -13.52
CA PHE A 110 -8.71 -26.30 -13.95
C PHE A 110 -8.30 -27.51 -14.82
N ALA A 111 -7.33 -27.34 -15.72
CA ALA A 111 -6.73 -28.42 -16.52
C ALA A 111 -5.90 -29.36 -15.63
N GLN A 112 -5.78 -30.64 -16.02
CA GLN A 112 -4.92 -31.65 -15.37
C GLN A 112 -4.57 -32.77 -16.37
N ASN A 113 -3.35 -33.27 -16.35
CA ASN A 113 -2.93 -34.48 -17.08
C ASN A 113 -3.09 -35.76 -16.27
N PHE A 114 -3.00 -35.67 -14.96
CA PHE A 114 -3.26 -36.76 -14.05
C PHE A 114 -4.75 -36.77 -13.68
N ASN A 115 -5.35 -37.95 -13.54
CA ASN A 115 -6.73 -38.04 -13.02
C ASN A 115 -6.76 -37.94 -11.50
N ALA A 116 -5.66 -38.31 -10.87
CA ALA A 116 -5.36 -38.16 -9.46
C ALA A 116 -3.83 -38.23 -9.30
N LEU A 117 -3.31 -37.59 -8.27
CA LEU A 117 -1.91 -37.69 -7.88
C LEU A 117 -1.84 -37.90 -6.38
N TYR A 118 -1.00 -38.83 -5.94
CA TYR A 118 -0.82 -39.14 -4.53
C TYR A 118 0.64 -38.92 -4.14
N PHE A 119 0.87 -38.18 -3.06
CA PHE A 119 2.17 -38.15 -2.40
C PHE A 119 2.34 -39.41 -1.54
N ARG A 120 3.52 -40.03 -1.57
CA ARG A 120 3.85 -41.21 -0.78
C ARG A 120 5.32 -41.19 -0.36
N GLY A 121 5.61 -41.27 0.93
CA GLY A 121 7.00 -41.23 1.41
C GLY A 121 7.16 -41.64 2.86
N THR A 122 8.38 -41.56 3.39
CA THR A 122 8.65 -41.87 4.80
C THR A 122 7.84 -40.98 5.75
N ALA A 123 7.57 -39.73 5.36
CA ALA A 123 6.72 -38.77 6.08
C ALA A 123 5.29 -39.25 6.38
N ASN A 124 4.74 -40.15 5.57
CA ASN A 124 3.39 -40.70 5.75
C ASN A 124 3.38 -42.24 5.80
N ASN A 125 4.51 -42.87 6.17
CA ASN A 125 4.68 -44.32 6.18
C ASN A 125 4.31 -44.99 4.84
N TRP A 126 4.58 -44.30 3.71
CA TRP A 126 4.24 -44.72 2.36
C TRP A 126 2.73 -44.91 2.09
N ALA A 127 1.86 -44.29 2.88
CA ALA A 127 0.42 -44.23 2.60
C ALA A 127 0.13 -43.45 1.30
N ALA A 128 -1.01 -43.72 0.65
CA ALA A 128 -1.44 -43.03 -0.57
C ALA A 128 -2.20 -41.74 -0.22
N ASP A 129 -1.52 -40.59 -0.25
CA ASP A 129 -2.09 -39.30 0.15
C ASP A 129 -2.45 -38.42 -1.06
N ALA A 130 -3.74 -38.33 -1.39
CA ALA A 130 -4.25 -37.58 -2.56
C ALA A 130 -3.91 -36.09 -2.54
N MET A 131 -3.31 -35.58 -3.61
CA MET A 131 -3.04 -34.16 -3.84
C MET A 131 -4.24 -33.47 -4.49
N ALA A 132 -4.37 -32.16 -4.29
CA ALA A 132 -5.47 -31.36 -4.84
C ALA A 132 -5.03 -30.56 -6.07
N LEU A 133 -5.89 -30.46 -7.08
CA LEU A 133 -5.68 -29.59 -8.24
C LEU A 133 -6.04 -28.14 -7.87
N VAL A 134 -5.05 -27.26 -7.79
CA VAL A 134 -5.19 -25.88 -7.27
C VAL A 134 -5.02 -24.80 -8.34
N GLY A 135 -4.73 -25.21 -9.57
CA GLY A 135 -4.57 -24.39 -10.76
C GLY A 135 -4.31 -25.31 -11.96
N ASP A 136 -4.18 -24.77 -13.16
CA ASP A 136 -3.97 -25.62 -14.34
C ASP A 136 -2.71 -26.48 -14.20
N ASN A 137 -2.93 -27.78 -14.32
CA ASN A 137 -1.95 -28.86 -14.23
C ASN A 137 -1.19 -28.87 -12.90
N THR A 138 -1.60 -28.08 -11.92
CA THR A 138 -0.84 -27.83 -10.71
C THR A 138 -1.50 -28.52 -9.54
N TRP A 139 -0.88 -29.62 -9.14
CA TRP A 139 -1.26 -30.39 -7.97
C TRP A 139 -0.50 -29.89 -6.76
N SER A 140 -1.18 -29.78 -5.64
CA SER A 140 -0.59 -29.32 -4.40
C SER A 140 -1.06 -30.14 -3.21
N ARG A 141 -0.15 -30.39 -2.27
CA ARG A 141 -0.48 -30.90 -0.95
C ARG A 141 0.51 -30.40 0.11
N LEU A 142 -0.02 -30.14 1.30
CA LEU A 142 0.77 -29.87 2.49
C LEU A 142 1.29 -31.21 3.07
N ILE A 143 2.60 -31.32 3.26
CA ILE A 143 3.27 -32.49 3.81
C ILE A 143 4.16 -32.05 4.97
N HIS A 144 4.07 -32.77 6.10
CA HIS A 144 4.97 -32.61 7.23
C HIS A 144 6.16 -33.56 7.10
N PHE A 145 7.37 -33.02 7.06
CA PHE A 145 8.62 -33.79 7.02
C PHE A 145 9.29 -33.78 8.40
N ASP A 146 9.63 -34.94 8.93
CA ASP A 146 10.18 -35.11 10.30
C ASP A 146 11.72 -35.09 10.35
N GLY A 147 12.37 -34.89 9.20
CA GLY A 147 13.83 -34.78 9.09
C GLY A 147 14.59 -36.08 9.37
N GLN A 148 13.90 -37.24 9.39
CA GLN A 148 14.53 -38.53 9.70
C GLN A 148 15.66 -38.92 8.72
N ALA A 149 16.60 -39.75 9.17
CA ALA A 149 17.69 -40.23 8.31
C ALA A 149 17.15 -41.00 7.09
N ASN A 150 17.63 -40.66 5.88
CA ASN A 150 17.14 -41.17 4.60
C ASN A 150 15.66 -40.87 4.30
N GLN A 151 15.15 -39.74 4.78
CA GLN A 151 13.82 -39.22 4.44
C GLN A 151 13.68 -39.06 2.93
N ARG A 152 12.60 -39.66 2.40
CA ARG A 152 12.37 -39.73 0.96
C ARG A 152 10.92 -39.95 0.60
N PHE A 153 10.55 -39.59 -0.62
CA PHE A 153 9.18 -39.70 -1.13
C PHE A 153 9.14 -39.92 -2.65
N LYS A 154 7.96 -40.25 -3.15
CA LYS A 154 7.60 -40.40 -4.56
C LYS A 154 6.14 -40.01 -4.76
N PHE A 155 5.72 -39.97 -6.02
CA PHE A 155 4.33 -39.76 -6.40
C PHE A 155 3.76 -41.00 -7.06
N ASP A 156 2.47 -41.22 -6.89
CA ASP A 156 1.72 -42.38 -7.38
C ASP A 156 0.42 -41.87 -7.99
N LEU A 157 -0.02 -42.37 -9.13
CA LEU A 157 -1.26 -41.93 -9.79
C LEU A 157 -2.47 -42.77 -9.40
N THR A 158 -2.23 -44.01 -8.99
CA THR A 158 -3.26 -45.04 -8.84
C THR A 158 -3.43 -45.49 -7.39
N GLY A 159 -2.51 -45.10 -6.50
CA GLY A 159 -2.53 -45.47 -5.07
C GLY A 159 -2.02 -46.90 -4.80
N ASP A 160 -1.65 -47.64 -5.84
CA ASP A 160 -1.18 -49.03 -5.79
C ASP A 160 0.24 -49.22 -6.34
N TRP A 161 0.97 -48.13 -6.60
CA TRP A 161 2.31 -48.09 -7.19
C TRP A 161 2.43 -48.53 -8.65
N SER A 162 1.35 -48.94 -9.32
CA SER A 162 1.44 -49.39 -10.72
C SER A 162 1.88 -48.28 -11.68
N GLN A 163 1.58 -47.02 -11.35
CA GLN A 163 2.06 -45.83 -12.07
C GLN A 163 2.62 -44.82 -11.08
N ASN A 164 3.95 -44.74 -11.01
CA ASN A 164 4.64 -43.93 -10.03
C ASN A 164 5.77 -43.12 -10.65
N TYR A 165 6.12 -42.05 -9.95
CA TYR A 165 7.07 -41.04 -10.38
C TYR A 165 8.04 -40.74 -9.24
N GLY A 166 9.31 -40.60 -9.59
CA GLY A 166 10.40 -40.26 -8.67
C GLY A 166 11.40 -39.37 -9.39
N ASP A 167 12.59 -39.14 -8.85
CA ASP A 167 13.63 -38.35 -9.53
C ASP A 167 14.98 -39.04 -9.35
N ASN A 168 15.49 -39.65 -10.42
CA ASN A 168 16.78 -40.35 -10.38
C ASN A 168 17.97 -39.38 -10.49
N GLN A 169 17.76 -38.17 -11.01
CA GLN A 169 18.83 -37.21 -11.32
C GLN A 169 18.94 -36.11 -10.26
N ASN A 170 17.93 -36.00 -9.39
CA ASN A 170 17.77 -34.97 -8.37
C ASN A 170 17.85 -33.55 -8.97
N ASP A 171 17.16 -33.34 -10.09
CA ASP A 171 17.12 -32.07 -10.82
C ASP A 171 15.78 -31.33 -10.67
N GLY A 172 14.84 -31.89 -9.90
CA GLY A 172 13.53 -31.29 -9.64
C GLY A 172 12.46 -31.68 -10.65
N VAL A 173 12.75 -32.64 -11.53
CA VAL A 173 11.83 -33.13 -12.56
C VAL A 173 11.53 -34.61 -12.34
N LEU A 174 10.26 -34.99 -12.43
CA LEU A 174 9.84 -36.35 -12.19
C LEU A 174 10.06 -37.28 -13.39
N ASP A 175 10.71 -38.41 -13.13
CA ASP A 175 10.84 -39.56 -14.01
C ASP A 175 9.75 -40.59 -13.75
N ALA A 176 9.12 -41.09 -14.82
CA ALA A 176 8.25 -42.26 -14.73
C ALA A 176 9.04 -43.48 -14.26
N ALA A 177 8.54 -44.16 -13.23
CA ALA A 177 9.25 -45.21 -12.49
C ALA A 177 10.63 -44.79 -11.94
N GLY A 178 10.83 -43.48 -11.71
CA GLY A 178 12.04 -42.92 -11.11
C GLY A 178 12.33 -43.41 -9.70
N GLY A 179 13.55 -43.26 -9.22
CA GLY A 179 13.95 -43.61 -7.85
C GLY A 179 13.35 -42.68 -6.80
N ASP A 180 13.48 -43.05 -5.52
CA ASP A 180 12.98 -42.23 -4.42
C ASP A 180 13.66 -40.86 -4.39
N ILE A 181 12.87 -39.80 -4.16
CA ILE A 181 13.35 -38.43 -4.02
C ILE A 181 13.81 -38.23 -2.58
N TYR A 182 15.10 -38.01 -2.39
CA TYR A 182 15.68 -37.78 -1.06
C TYR A 182 15.63 -36.31 -0.70
N THR A 183 15.22 -36.00 0.54
CA THR A 183 15.19 -34.62 1.03
C THR A 183 15.58 -34.56 2.50
N ASN A 184 16.32 -33.52 2.88
CA ASN A 184 16.75 -33.25 4.25
C ASN A 184 15.95 -32.11 4.93
N VAL A 185 14.83 -31.69 4.33
CA VAL A 185 13.96 -30.66 4.93
C VAL A 185 13.22 -31.18 6.16
N SER A 186 12.89 -30.29 7.10
CA SER A 186 12.10 -30.55 8.32
C SER A 186 10.99 -29.51 8.42
N GLY A 187 9.78 -29.92 8.83
CA GLY A 187 8.61 -29.05 8.97
C GLY A 187 7.57 -29.17 7.84
N ASP A 188 6.66 -28.21 7.77
CA ASP A 188 5.53 -28.21 6.84
C ASP A 188 5.88 -27.59 5.48
N TYR A 189 5.75 -28.37 4.42
CA TYR A 189 6.03 -27.94 3.06
C TYR A 189 4.80 -28.13 2.17
N VAL A 190 4.53 -27.11 1.34
CA VAL A 190 3.65 -27.27 0.20
C VAL A 190 4.47 -27.95 -0.90
N VAL A 191 4.15 -29.21 -1.13
CA VAL A 191 4.65 -29.99 -2.26
C VAL A 191 3.75 -29.68 -3.44
N THR A 192 4.34 -29.15 -4.51
CA THR A 192 3.63 -28.94 -5.77
C THR A 192 4.20 -29.84 -6.84
N VAL A 193 3.35 -30.34 -7.70
CA VAL A 193 3.71 -31.05 -8.92
C VAL A 193 2.90 -30.42 -10.04
N ASN A 194 3.59 -29.85 -11.01
CA ASN A 194 2.93 -29.52 -12.25
C ASN A 194 2.95 -30.78 -13.12
N ASP A 195 1.80 -31.41 -13.32
CA ASP A 195 1.69 -32.70 -14.04
C ASP A 195 1.88 -32.58 -15.56
N GLN A 196 2.06 -31.36 -16.06
CA GLN A 196 2.43 -31.09 -17.45
C GLN A 196 3.94 -30.95 -17.62
N THR A 197 4.60 -30.25 -16.73
CA THR A 197 6.07 -30.10 -16.81
C THR A 197 6.81 -31.20 -16.06
N LEU A 198 6.09 -31.98 -15.24
CA LEU A 198 6.64 -32.93 -14.26
C LEU A 198 7.59 -32.29 -13.26
N VAL A 199 7.70 -30.96 -13.24
CA VAL A 199 8.48 -30.24 -12.25
C VAL A 199 7.75 -30.33 -10.92
N TYR A 200 8.48 -30.78 -9.91
CA TYR A 200 8.00 -30.70 -8.54
C TYR A 200 8.77 -29.61 -7.80
N SER A 201 8.11 -28.96 -6.85
CA SER A 201 8.80 -28.04 -5.96
C SER A 201 8.34 -28.25 -4.52
N LEU A 202 9.29 -28.10 -3.60
CA LEU A 202 9.02 -28.04 -2.18
C LEU A 202 9.16 -26.58 -1.79
N ARG A 203 8.02 -25.92 -1.61
CA ARG A 203 7.99 -24.58 -1.03
C ARG A 203 7.70 -24.75 0.46
N ALA A 204 8.59 -24.25 1.31
CA ALA A 204 8.25 -24.12 2.71
C ALA A 204 6.96 -23.30 2.78
N VAL A 205 5.88 -23.85 3.35
CA VAL A 205 4.82 -22.97 3.83
C VAL A 205 5.52 -22.15 4.89
N ASN A 206 5.49 -20.81 4.79
CA ASN A 206 6.14 -19.89 5.73
C ASN A 206 6.21 -20.59 7.07
N PRO A 207 7.39 -21.14 7.43
CA PRO A 207 7.44 -22.04 8.54
C PRO A 207 7.12 -21.14 9.70
N CYS A 208 6.08 -21.47 10.42
CA CYS A 208 6.05 -21.17 11.83
C CYS A 208 5.32 -22.36 12.44
N THR A 209 5.96 -23.50 12.23
CA THR A 209 5.76 -24.77 12.91
C THR A 209 7.15 -25.37 13.05
N ALA A 210 7.72 -25.20 14.24
CA ALA A 210 8.88 -25.86 14.83
C ALA A 210 10.30 -25.65 14.26
N ASP A 211 10.53 -25.50 12.95
CA ASP A 211 11.90 -25.50 12.38
C ASP A 211 12.15 -24.41 11.32
N CYS A 212 11.79 -23.16 11.62
CA CYS A 212 12.56 -22.07 11.02
C CYS A 212 13.98 -22.22 11.55
N ALA A 213 14.98 -22.28 10.68
CA ALA A 213 16.25 -21.71 11.07
C ALA A 213 15.95 -20.25 11.45
N VAL A 214 15.78 -19.99 12.75
CA VAL A 214 15.71 -18.64 13.28
C VAL A 214 17.03 -18.05 12.83
N GLN A 215 16.99 -17.21 11.80
CA GLN A 215 18.11 -16.32 11.55
C GLN A 215 18.31 -15.62 12.89
N PRO A 216 19.50 -15.76 13.53
CA PRO A 216 19.69 -15.17 14.83
C PRO A 216 19.30 -13.70 14.72
N SER A 217 18.34 -13.31 15.54
CA SER A 217 17.82 -11.95 15.62
C SER A 217 18.06 -11.47 17.05
N LEU A 218 18.04 -10.16 17.23
CA LEU A 218 18.17 -9.56 18.54
C LEU A 218 16.82 -9.63 19.27
N GLY A 219 16.87 -9.42 20.58
CA GLY A 219 15.75 -9.51 21.52
C GLY A 219 15.54 -10.89 22.12
N ALA A 220 14.32 -11.16 22.57
CA ALA A 220 13.91 -12.46 23.13
C ALA A 220 13.29 -13.37 22.05
N ILE A 221 13.95 -14.48 21.76
CA ILE A 221 13.49 -15.54 20.84
C ILE A 221 13.00 -16.72 21.66
N TYR A 222 11.69 -16.86 21.76
CA TYR A 222 11.04 -17.93 22.52
C TYR A 222 11.05 -19.28 21.80
N GLN A 223 11.35 -20.34 22.55
CA GLN A 223 11.07 -21.74 22.25
C GLN A 223 10.48 -22.42 23.50
N PRO A 224 9.70 -23.52 23.38
CA PRO A 224 9.07 -24.15 24.53
C PRO A 224 10.04 -24.69 25.61
N ASP A 225 11.28 -25.01 25.24
CA ASP A 225 12.30 -25.55 26.15
C ASP A 225 13.37 -24.53 26.54
N LYS A 226 13.40 -23.35 25.91
CA LYS A 226 14.33 -22.25 26.21
C LYS A 226 13.93 -20.93 25.55
N THR A 227 14.43 -19.82 26.08
CA THR A 227 14.44 -18.53 25.35
C THR A 227 15.88 -18.07 25.16
N THR A 228 16.20 -17.68 23.92
CA THR A 228 17.46 -17.02 23.59
C THR A 228 17.29 -15.52 23.71
N PHE A 229 18.12 -14.88 24.53
CA PHE A 229 18.14 -13.43 24.71
C PHE A 229 19.40 -12.89 24.07
N ALA A 230 19.27 -11.94 23.14
CA ALA A 230 20.39 -11.31 22.47
C ALA A 230 20.23 -9.79 22.40
N ILE A 231 21.30 -9.03 22.68
CA ILE A 231 21.29 -7.57 22.57
C ILE A 231 22.61 -7.06 21.97
N TRP A 232 22.53 -5.98 21.19
CA TRP A 232 23.72 -5.27 20.72
C TRP A 232 24.30 -4.41 21.84
N SER A 233 25.59 -4.58 22.14
CA SER A 233 26.27 -3.78 23.18
C SER A 233 27.71 -3.49 22.74
N PRO A 234 27.92 -2.47 21.89
CA PRO A 234 29.22 -2.21 21.27
C PRO A 234 30.25 -1.60 22.23
N ASP A 235 29.79 -0.93 23.28
CA ASP A 235 30.65 -0.14 24.16
C ASP A 235 30.97 -0.85 25.49
N HIS A 236 30.18 -1.89 25.84
CA HIS A 236 30.29 -2.60 27.12
C HIS A 236 30.16 -4.11 26.95
N SER A 237 30.99 -4.86 27.69
CA SER A 237 30.95 -6.33 27.72
C SER A 237 30.28 -6.91 28.96
N ASN A 238 29.95 -6.08 29.95
CA ASN A 238 29.18 -6.46 31.12
C ASN A 238 27.70 -6.39 30.78
N VAL A 239 27.16 -7.48 30.23
CA VAL A 239 25.77 -7.58 29.78
C VAL A 239 25.09 -8.72 30.53
N THR A 240 23.95 -8.44 31.16
CA THR A 240 23.09 -9.44 31.82
C THR A 240 21.65 -9.31 31.35
N VAL A 241 20.85 -10.35 31.55
CA VAL A 241 19.40 -10.30 31.43
C VAL A 241 18.80 -10.81 32.73
N THR A 242 17.86 -10.06 33.29
CA THR A 242 17.05 -10.51 34.41
C THR A 242 15.77 -11.10 33.85
N VAL A 243 15.46 -12.36 34.15
CA VAL A 243 14.24 -13.06 33.73
C VAL A 243 13.52 -13.54 34.99
N ASN A 244 12.27 -13.09 35.20
CA ASN A 244 11.50 -13.38 36.43
C ASN A 244 12.31 -13.14 37.73
N GLY A 245 13.11 -12.07 37.76
CA GLY A 245 13.94 -11.69 38.91
C GLY A 245 15.26 -12.46 39.06
N THR A 246 15.56 -13.42 38.18
CA THR A 246 16.84 -14.14 38.17
C THR A 246 17.76 -13.55 37.10
N GLU A 247 18.99 -13.21 37.47
CA GLU A 247 19.98 -12.63 36.56
C GLU A 247 20.82 -13.71 35.86
N TYR A 248 21.02 -13.55 34.55
CA TYR A 248 21.83 -14.41 33.71
C TYR A 248 22.86 -13.58 32.95
N PRO A 249 24.16 -13.93 32.99
CA PRO A 249 25.18 -13.25 32.19
C PRO A 249 25.06 -13.61 30.70
N LEU A 250 25.28 -12.62 29.83
CA LEU A 250 25.38 -12.81 28.39
C LEU A 250 26.84 -12.86 27.95
N SER A 251 27.13 -13.67 26.94
CA SER A 251 28.46 -13.79 26.33
C SER A 251 28.45 -13.23 24.92
N LYS A 252 29.53 -12.56 24.52
CA LYS A 252 29.69 -12.10 23.14
C LYS A 252 29.71 -13.30 22.19
N VAL A 253 28.85 -13.29 21.18
CA VAL A 253 28.85 -14.29 20.10
C VAL A 253 29.71 -13.81 18.93
N SER A 254 30.06 -14.73 18.03
CA SER A 254 30.73 -14.35 16.77
C SER A 254 29.81 -13.53 15.90
N ASP A 255 30.36 -12.56 15.17
CA ASP A 255 29.59 -11.76 14.21
C ASP A 255 28.89 -12.66 13.18
N PHE A 256 27.64 -12.35 12.85
CA PHE A 256 26.80 -13.13 11.93
C PHE A 256 25.91 -12.20 11.12
N ASN A 257 25.70 -12.45 9.82
CA ASN A 257 24.73 -11.71 8.99
C ASN A 257 24.77 -10.17 9.10
N GLY A 258 25.95 -9.59 9.32
CA GLY A 258 26.14 -8.14 9.51
C GLY A 258 25.87 -7.64 10.93
N TYR A 259 25.47 -8.51 11.86
CA TYR A 259 25.39 -8.23 13.28
C TYR A 259 26.77 -8.34 13.93
N THR A 260 27.19 -7.29 14.62
CA THR A 260 28.47 -7.22 15.34
C THR A 260 28.24 -6.88 16.80
N ASP A 261 29.17 -7.25 17.68
CA ASP A 261 29.11 -6.91 19.11
C ASP A 261 27.79 -7.32 19.80
N VAL A 262 27.25 -8.47 19.39
CA VAL A 262 26.06 -9.07 19.98
C VAL A 262 26.45 -9.91 21.19
N TYR A 263 25.73 -9.72 22.28
CA TYR A 263 25.82 -10.51 23.50
C TYR A 263 24.58 -11.38 23.59
N GLN A 264 24.75 -12.66 23.93
CA GLN A 264 23.66 -13.63 23.95
C GLN A 264 23.76 -14.58 25.15
N THR A 265 22.61 -15.04 25.62
CA THR A 265 22.49 -16.19 26.53
C THR A 265 21.25 -17.01 26.20
N GLU A 266 21.25 -18.28 26.56
CA GLU A 266 20.07 -19.14 26.49
C GLU A 266 19.62 -19.46 27.92
N VAL A 267 18.36 -19.20 28.22
CA VAL A 267 17.76 -19.55 29.52
C VAL A 267 16.79 -20.70 29.29
N SER A 268 17.08 -21.83 29.93
CA SER A 268 16.26 -23.05 29.80
C SER A 268 14.91 -22.92 30.50
N GLY A 269 13.91 -23.62 29.95
CA GLY A 269 12.55 -23.67 30.44
C GLY A 269 11.57 -22.91 29.54
N ASP A 270 10.29 -23.19 29.74
CA ASP A 270 9.20 -22.43 29.14
C ASP A 270 9.11 -21.06 29.82
N LEU A 271 9.58 -20.03 29.11
CA LEU A 271 9.60 -18.65 29.58
C LEU A 271 8.52 -17.81 28.92
N TYR A 272 7.51 -18.42 28.32
CA TYR A 272 6.37 -17.72 27.75
C TYR A 272 5.72 -16.78 28.79
N LEU A 273 5.52 -15.51 28.40
CA LEU A 273 5.08 -14.39 29.22
C LEU A 273 5.97 -14.04 30.44
N ALA A 274 7.19 -14.57 30.51
CA ALA A 274 8.15 -14.12 31.52
C ALA A 274 8.49 -12.64 31.31
N GLU A 275 8.55 -11.90 32.41
CA GLU A 275 9.09 -10.54 32.43
C GLU A 275 10.61 -10.62 32.30
N TYR A 276 11.19 -9.81 31.42
CA TYR A 276 12.63 -9.68 31.30
C TYR A 276 13.08 -8.23 31.11
N THR A 277 14.32 -7.96 31.54
CA THR A 277 14.99 -6.68 31.38
C THR A 277 16.47 -6.93 31.14
N PHE A 278 17.03 -6.36 30.07
CA PHE A 278 18.46 -6.36 29.86
C PHE A 278 19.15 -5.37 30.80
N GLN A 279 20.38 -5.66 31.19
CA GLN A 279 21.22 -4.68 31.87
C GLN A 279 22.57 -4.59 31.18
N ILE A 280 23.03 -3.37 30.96
CA ILE A 280 24.35 -3.07 30.42
C ILE A 280 25.11 -2.28 31.48
N ASN A 281 26.22 -2.85 31.94
CA ASN A 281 27.01 -2.30 33.04
C ASN A 281 26.20 -2.03 34.32
N GLY A 282 25.20 -2.88 34.60
CA GLY A 282 24.29 -2.74 35.75
C GLY A 282 23.19 -1.69 35.59
N ILE A 283 23.05 -1.10 34.40
CA ILE A 283 21.98 -0.15 34.07
C ILE A 283 20.90 -0.92 33.31
N PRO A 284 19.63 -0.92 33.76
CA PRO A 284 18.52 -1.47 32.99
C PRO A 284 18.39 -0.79 31.64
N VAL A 285 18.20 -1.57 30.58
CA VAL A 285 17.97 -1.08 29.22
C VAL A 285 16.78 -1.78 28.61
N ARG A 286 16.04 -1.03 27.79
CA ARG A 286 14.93 -1.51 26.99
C ARG A 286 15.43 -2.35 25.83
N ASP A 287 14.74 -3.44 25.53
CA ASP A 287 15.03 -4.24 24.34
C ASP A 287 14.56 -3.50 23.06
N PRO A 288 15.47 -3.05 22.17
CA PRO A 288 15.08 -2.41 20.91
C PRO A 288 14.28 -3.32 19.98
N TYR A 289 14.38 -4.64 20.19
CA TYR A 289 13.69 -5.69 19.43
C TYR A 289 12.52 -6.32 20.22
N GLY A 290 12.17 -5.75 21.38
CA GLY A 290 11.10 -6.24 22.23
C GLY A 290 9.77 -6.35 21.48
N LYS A 291 9.12 -7.52 21.57
CA LYS A 291 7.84 -7.79 20.89
C LYS A 291 6.63 -7.38 21.71
N MET A 292 6.81 -7.18 23.01
CA MET A 292 5.80 -6.69 23.93
C MET A 292 6.45 -6.12 25.19
N VAL A 293 5.73 -5.24 25.89
CA VAL A 293 6.12 -4.62 27.15
C VAL A 293 5.00 -4.71 28.17
N LYS A 294 5.37 -4.60 29.44
CA LYS A 294 4.40 -4.41 30.53
C LYS A 294 3.82 -2.98 30.45
N PRO A 295 2.50 -2.80 30.35
CA PRO A 295 1.90 -1.48 30.26
C PRO A 295 2.27 -0.54 31.40
N GLY A 296 2.36 0.74 31.07
CA GLY A 296 2.68 1.81 32.02
C GLY A 296 4.11 1.75 32.58
N THR A 297 5.03 1.01 31.95
CA THR A 297 6.45 1.03 32.32
C THR A 297 7.23 2.02 31.47
N GLY A 298 7.97 2.92 32.14
CA GLY A 298 8.87 3.87 31.49
C GLY A 298 10.22 3.23 31.15
N ASP A 299 11.16 4.06 30.69
CA ASP A 299 12.50 3.60 30.29
C ASP A 299 13.36 3.16 31.48
N SER A 300 13.08 3.64 32.69
CA SER A 300 13.75 3.21 33.92
C SER A 300 13.38 1.80 34.37
N GLU A 301 12.14 1.38 34.12
CA GLU A 301 11.65 0.04 34.45
C GLU A 301 11.92 -0.95 33.31
N ALA A 302 11.72 -0.52 32.05
CA ALA A 302 12.06 -1.25 30.82
C ALA A 302 11.69 -2.75 30.86
N ILE A 303 10.46 -3.08 31.28
CA ILE A 303 10.02 -4.46 31.43
C ILE A 303 9.44 -4.95 30.10
N ASN A 304 10.21 -5.77 29.39
CA ASN A 304 9.76 -6.48 28.21
C ASN A 304 9.13 -7.84 28.57
N ILE A 305 8.32 -8.39 27.67
CA ILE A 305 7.62 -9.67 27.86
C ILE A 305 8.07 -10.66 26.80
N VAL A 306 8.45 -11.86 27.21
CA VAL A 306 8.75 -12.95 26.28
C VAL A 306 7.45 -13.41 25.60
N MET A 307 7.39 -13.26 24.28
CA MET A 307 6.20 -13.58 23.48
C MET A 307 6.39 -14.81 22.59
N ASP A 308 5.41 -15.70 22.62
CA ASP A 308 5.18 -16.66 21.54
C ASP A 308 4.19 -16.05 20.53
N MET A 309 4.72 -15.42 19.48
CA MET A 309 3.88 -14.74 18.50
C MET A 309 2.99 -15.69 17.70
N SER A 310 3.31 -16.99 17.63
CA SER A 310 2.48 -17.98 16.93
C SER A 310 1.07 -18.10 17.52
N ARG A 311 0.91 -17.72 18.80
CA ARG A 311 -0.35 -17.76 19.56
C ARG A 311 -1.25 -16.55 19.31
N THR A 312 -0.77 -15.55 18.56
CA THR A 312 -1.47 -14.27 18.36
C THR A 312 -2.15 -14.14 16.99
N ARG A 313 -2.16 -15.20 16.17
CA ARG A 313 -2.75 -15.18 14.82
C ARG A 313 -4.25 -14.80 14.83
N PRO A 314 -4.76 -14.07 13.83
CA PRO A 314 -6.18 -13.77 13.72
C PRO A 314 -7.04 -15.03 13.77
N ALA A 315 -8.21 -14.95 14.41
CA ALA A 315 -9.17 -16.04 14.42
C ALA A 315 -9.60 -16.39 12.98
N GLY A 316 -9.46 -17.66 12.60
CA GLY A 316 -9.72 -18.13 11.23
C GLY A 316 -8.59 -17.88 10.23
N GLY A 317 -7.46 -17.32 10.67
CA GLY A 317 -6.29 -17.04 9.83
C GLY A 317 -6.35 -15.68 9.12
N TRP A 318 -5.28 -15.41 8.36
CA TRP A 318 -5.19 -14.22 7.51
C TRP A 318 -6.08 -14.36 6.28
N ALA A 319 -6.80 -13.29 5.96
CA ALA A 319 -7.52 -13.13 4.72
C ALA A 319 -6.56 -12.92 3.55
N GLU A 320 -7.06 -13.11 2.33
CA GLU A 320 -6.30 -12.72 1.15
C GLU A 320 -6.08 -11.21 1.16
N ARG A 321 -4.84 -10.80 0.85
CA ARG A 321 -4.51 -9.39 0.71
C ARG A 321 -5.26 -8.82 -0.49
N PRO A 322 -5.85 -7.62 -0.38
CA PRO A 322 -6.47 -6.95 -1.53
C PRO A 322 -5.48 -6.81 -2.68
N ALA A 323 -5.90 -7.10 -3.92
CA ALA A 323 -5.03 -6.95 -5.08
C ALA A 323 -4.62 -5.48 -5.28
N LEU A 324 -3.34 -5.25 -5.57
CA LEU A 324 -2.81 -3.96 -5.99
C LEU A 324 -2.05 -4.21 -7.30
N VAL A 325 -2.69 -3.85 -8.42
CA VAL A 325 -2.11 -4.08 -9.76
C VAL A 325 -0.92 -3.14 -9.94
N ASN A 326 -1.15 -1.83 -9.80
CA ASN A 326 -0.08 -0.82 -9.83
C ASN A 326 -0.16 0.06 -8.58
N ARG A 327 0.97 0.64 -8.14
CA ARG A 327 1.00 1.51 -6.95
C ARG A 327 0.20 2.79 -7.17
N GLU A 328 0.10 3.27 -8.40
CA GLU A 328 -0.68 4.45 -8.81
C GLU A 328 -2.20 4.25 -8.67
N ASP A 329 -2.65 3.00 -8.46
CA ASP A 329 -4.03 2.65 -8.13
C ASP A 329 -4.38 3.01 -6.67
N ALA A 330 -3.38 3.37 -5.87
CA ALA A 330 -3.56 3.76 -4.49
C ALA A 330 -4.33 5.10 -4.37
N VAL A 331 -5.32 5.08 -3.49
CA VAL A 331 -5.96 6.25 -2.90
C VAL A 331 -5.84 6.06 -1.40
N ILE A 332 -4.92 6.82 -0.79
CA ILE A 332 -4.53 6.69 0.60
C ILE A 332 -5.44 7.55 1.47
N TYR A 333 -5.92 7.00 2.57
CA TYR A 333 -6.73 7.70 3.58
C TYR A 333 -5.99 7.71 4.93
N GLU A 334 -5.42 8.84 5.32
CA GLU A 334 -4.68 8.98 6.59
C GLU A 334 -5.65 9.19 7.76
N VAL A 335 -5.53 8.35 8.79
CA VAL A 335 -6.46 8.31 9.92
C VAL A 335 -5.77 7.97 11.24
N HIS A 336 -6.24 8.60 12.32
CA HIS A 336 -5.84 8.29 13.70
C HIS A 336 -6.83 7.33 14.36
N VAL A 337 -6.34 6.31 15.09
CA VAL A 337 -7.18 5.27 15.70
C VAL A 337 -8.22 5.85 16.65
N ARG A 338 -7.80 6.80 17.49
CA ARG A 338 -8.69 7.47 18.43
C ARG A 338 -9.72 8.33 17.72
N ASP A 339 -9.28 9.20 16.82
CA ASP A 339 -10.14 10.21 16.16
C ASP A 339 -11.30 9.60 15.41
N PHE A 340 -11.05 8.47 14.74
CA PHE A 340 -11.99 7.87 13.82
C PHE A 340 -13.29 7.45 14.51
N THR A 341 -13.19 7.03 15.77
CA THR A 341 -14.30 6.35 16.46
C THR A 341 -14.56 6.80 17.89
N ILE A 342 -13.72 7.66 18.49
CA ILE A 342 -13.88 8.09 19.88
C ILE A 342 -15.21 8.83 20.12
N ASP A 343 -15.66 9.63 19.14
CA ASP A 343 -16.93 10.33 19.23
C ASP A 343 -18.12 9.37 19.10
N ALA A 344 -19.15 9.59 19.92
CA ALA A 344 -20.34 8.73 19.94
C ALA A 344 -21.12 8.71 18.62
N SER A 345 -20.99 9.76 17.79
CA SER A 345 -21.60 9.81 16.46
C SER A 345 -21.01 8.77 15.48
N SER A 346 -19.88 8.14 15.80
CA SER A 346 -19.33 7.04 15.01
C SER A 346 -20.24 5.82 14.96
N GLY A 347 -21.20 5.68 15.88
CA GLY A 347 -22.06 4.49 15.98
C GLY A 347 -21.34 3.23 16.44
N VAL A 348 -20.03 3.29 16.68
CA VAL A 348 -19.21 2.21 17.25
C VAL A 348 -19.64 1.95 18.69
N SER A 349 -19.61 0.68 19.09
CA SER A 349 -19.92 0.27 20.46
C SER A 349 -18.99 0.95 21.47
N ALA A 350 -19.54 1.41 22.61
CA ALA A 350 -18.82 2.29 23.53
C ALA A 350 -17.46 1.75 24.00
N ALA A 351 -17.33 0.43 24.17
CA ALA A 351 -16.09 -0.21 24.61
C ALA A 351 -14.99 -0.24 23.53
N LYS A 352 -15.36 -0.13 22.24
CA LYS A 352 -14.45 -0.19 21.09
C LYS A 352 -14.04 1.18 20.55
N ARG A 353 -14.69 2.25 21.01
CA ARG A 353 -14.42 3.62 20.56
C ARG A 353 -12.98 4.02 20.87
N GLY A 354 -12.29 4.51 19.84
CA GLY A 354 -10.89 4.89 19.88
C GLY A 354 -9.90 3.73 20.03
N LYS A 355 -10.33 2.50 19.73
CA LYS A 355 -9.53 1.27 19.86
C LYS A 355 -9.32 0.60 18.49
N PHE A 356 -8.35 -0.31 18.39
CA PHE A 356 -8.08 -1.10 17.17
C PHE A 356 -9.35 -1.79 16.65
N LEU A 357 -10.10 -2.45 17.53
CA LEU A 357 -11.35 -3.12 17.13
C LEU A 357 -12.50 -2.16 16.80
N GLY A 358 -12.41 -0.88 17.19
CA GLY A 358 -13.38 0.14 16.78
C GLY A 358 -13.23 0.55 15.33
N MET A 359 -11.99 0.58 14.82
CA MET A 359 -11.67 0.92 13.43
C MET A 359 -12.42 0.03 12.42
N VAL A 360 -12.69 -1.21 12.82
CA VAL A 360 -13.21 -2.28 11.97
C VAL A 360 -14.58 -2.80 12.43
N GLU A 361 -15.28 -2.08 13.31
CA GLU A 361 -16.67 -2.43 13.65
C GLU A 361 -17.59 -2.11 12.45
N SER A 362 -18.11 -3.16 11.81
CA SER A 362 -19.01 -3.08 10.67
C SER A 362 -20.45 -2.76 11.08
N GLY A 363 -21.25 -2.26 10.12
CA GLY A 363 -22.66 -1.92 10.34
C GLY A 363 -22.89 -0.61 11.09
N THR A 364 -21.83 0.16 11.34
CA THR A 364 -21.88 1.41 12.11
C THR A 364 -22.51 2.54 11.30
N ARG A 365 -23.33 3.37 11.97
CA ARG A 365 -24.13 4.42 11.31
C ARG A 365 -24.36 5.65 12.16
N TYR A 366 -24.53 6.77 11.47
CA TYR A 366 -25.09 8.02 12.00
C TYR A 366 -26.26 8.47 11.11
N ASN A 367 -27.47 8.61 11.66
CA ASN A 367 -28.68 9.00 10.91
C ASN A 367 -28.88 8.19 9.61
N GLY A 368 -28.57 6.88 9.64
CA GLY A 368 -28.66 5.99 8.48
C GLY A 368 -27.47 6.05 7.51
N LEU A 369 -26.59 7.05 7.60
CA LEU A 369 -25.34 7.12 6.84
C LEU A 369 -24.30 6.18 7.45
N LYS A 370 -23.47 5.55 6.60
CA LYS A 370 -22.39 4.67 7.05
C LYS A 370 -21.33 5.48 7.82
N THR A 371 -20.67 4.86 8.77
CA THR A 371 -19.51 5.42 9.49
C THR A 371 -18.44 4.34 9.58
N GLY A 372 -17.30 4.64 10.22
CA GLY A 372 -16.24 3.64 10.43
C GLY A 372 -15.76 2.98 9.12
N ILE A 373 -15.44 1.69 9.17
CA ILE A 373 -14.97 0.94 8.00
C ILE A 373 -15.95 0.95 6.81
N ASP A 374 -17.27 0.92 7.08
CA ASP A 374 -18.29 0.93 6.03
C ASP A 374 -18.26 2.24 5.22
N HIS A 375 -17.89 3.35 5.85
CA HIS A 375 -17.69 4.63 5.17
C HIS A 375 -16.50 4.60 4.23
N LEU A 376 -15.38 3.97 4.61
CA LEU A 376 -14.18 3.88 3.78
C LEU A 376 -14.46 3.06 2.50
N VAL A 377 -15.15 1.92 2.66
CA VAL A 377 -15.62 1.10 1.53
C VAL A 377 -16.57 1.90 0.64
N ASP A 378 -17.49 2.65 1.24
CA ASP A 378 -18.46 3.47 0.49
C ASP A 378 -17.82 4.66 -0.23
N LEU A 379 -16.75 5.24 0.31
CA LEU A 379 -15.96 6.31 -0.30
C LEU A 379 -15.08 5.80 -1.45
N GLY A 380 -14.64 4.54 -1.36
CA GLY A 380 -13.90 3.85 -2.43
C GLY A 380 -12.38 4.02 -2.36
N VAL A 381 -11.83 4.35 -1.19
CA VAL A 381 -10.39 4.36 -0.94
C VAL A 381 -9.81 2.95 -1.02
N THR A 382 -8.50 2.83 -1.25
CA THR A 382 -7.84 1.51 -1.38
C THR A 382 -6.87 1.22 -0.25
N HIS A 383 -6.40 2.26 0.44
CA HIS A 383 -5.47 2.13 1.57
C HIS A 383 -5.91 3.01 2.73
N VAL A 384 -5.70 2.53 3.95
CA VAL A 384 -5.67 3.35 5.16
C VAL A 384 -4.23 3.52 5.61
N GLN A 385 -3.78 4.76 5.81
CA GLN A 385 -2.56 5.06 6.55
C GLN A 385 -2.97 5.30 8.01
N LEU A 386 -2.46 4.47 8.91
CA LEU A 386 -2.61 4.69 10.34
C LEU A 386 -1.52 5.65 10.79
N LEU A 387 -1.89 6.70 11.53
CA LEU A 387 -0.94 7.43 12.39
C LEU A 387 -0.25 6.45 13.37
N PRO A 388 0.81 6.85 14.09
CA PRO A 388 1.57 5.97 14.96
C PRO A 388 0.72 5.02 15.83
N VAL A 389 0.97 3.73 15.63
CA VAL A 389 0.30 2.61 16.34
C VAL A 389 1.29 1.69 17.03
N PHE A 390 2.58 2.02 17.00
CA PHE A 390 3.59 1.43 17.88
C PHE A 390 3.48 2.06 19.28
N ASP A 391 4.16 1.49 20.27
CA ASP A 391 4.17 1.97 21.66
C ASP A 391 4.94 3.29 21.77
N PHE A 392 4.23 4.34 22.17
CA PHE A 392 4.77 5.70 22.29
C PHE A 392 4.63 6.24 23.72
N ALA A 393 5.48 7.22 24.07
CA ALA A 393 5.80 7.55 25.45
C ALA A 393 4.81 8.47 26.17
N THR A 394 4.29 9.48 25.48
CA THR A 394 3.39 10.47 26.06
C THR A 394 2.08 9.81 26.46
N CYS A 395 1.35 10.44 27.39
CA CYS A 395 0.12 9.88 27.93
C CYS A 395 0.32 8.52 28.62
N ASP A 396 1.34 8.48 29.49
CA ASP A 396 1.70 7.36 30.33
C ASP A 396 0.53 6.88 31.21
N GLY A 397 0.33 5.55 31.22
CA GLY A 397 -0.61 4.87 32.10
C GLY A 397 -1.98 4.55 31.47
N LEU A 398 -2.75 3.75 32.20
CA LEU A 398 -4.10 3.32 31.83
C LEU A 398 -5.11 3.86 32.86
N PRO A 399 -6.36 4.19 32.46
CA PRO A 399 -6.93 4.03 31.13
C PRO A 399 -6.65 5.23 30.20
N ASP A 400 -6.69 4.94 28.90
CA ASP A 400 -6.76 5.94 27.83
C ASP A 400 -7.96 6.88 28.05
N SER A 401 -7.70 8.14 28.39
CA SER A 401 -8.72 9.11 28.83
C SER A 401 -8.40 10.53 28.37
N ASP A 402 -9.42 11.29 27.99
CA ASP A 402 -9.32 12.72 27.68
C ASP A 402 -9.03 13.54 28.97
N PRO A 403 -8.14 14.55 28.97
CA PRO A 403 -7.48 15.20 27.84
C PRO A 403 -6.18 14.54 27.38
N CYS A 404 -5.91 13.31 27.82
CA CYS A 404 -4.70 12.60 27.42
C CYS A 404 -4.83 12.05 26.00
N TYR A 405 -4.43 12.87 25.04
CA TYR A 405 -4.42 12.60 23.61
C TYR A 405 -3.01 12.86 23.06
N ASN A 406 -2.51 11.99 22.19
CA ASN A 406 -1.34 12.27 21.35
C ASN A 406 -1.50 11.63 19.96
N TRP A 407 -0.88 12.20 18.93
CA TRP A 407 -0.69 11.55 17.63
C TRP A 407 0.26 10.34 17.68
N GLY A 408 1.20 10.32 18.63
CA GLY A 408 2.11 9.19 18.85
C GLY A 408 3.48 9.28 18.17
N TYR A 409 3.88 10.45 17.67
CA TYR A 409 5.22 10.71 17.10
C TYR A 409 6.28 10.87 18.19
N ASP A 410 6.33 9.91 19.13
CA ASP A 410 7.18 9.93 20.32
C ASP A 410 7.56 8.50 20.71
N PRO A 411 8.37 7.81 19.88
CA PRO A 411 8.55 6.37 19.96
C PRO A 411 9.20 5.91 21.26
N ARG A 412 8.62 4.88 21.87
CA ARG A 412 9.17 4.18 23.05
C ARG A 412 9.51 2.72 22.76
N ASN A 413 8.71 2.00 21.98
CA ASN A 413 9.10 0.69 21.43
C ASN A 413 8.60 0.57 19.99
N TYR A 414 9.49 0.33 19.04
CA TYR A 414 9.13 0.29 17.62
C TYR A 414 8.30 -0.92 17.21
N ASN A 415 8.36 -2.03 17.95
CA ASN A 415 7.81 -3.34 17.56
C ASN A 415 6.60 -3.79 18.40
N VAL A 416 6.01 -2.88 19.17
CA VAL A 416 4.90 -3.21 20.09
C VAL A 416 3.66 -2.39 19.70
N PRO A 417 2.49 -2.99 19.44
CA PRO A 417 1.26 -2.23 19.18
C PRO A 417 0.86 -1.40 20.39
N GLU A 418 0.41 -0.15 20.23
CA GLU A 418 0.04 0.77 21.32
C GLU A 418 -1.04 0.18 22.27
N GLU A 419 -0.78 0.26 23.58
CA GLU A 419 -1.64 -0.29 24.65
C GLU A 419 -2.97 0.44 24.76
N ARG A 420 -2.94 1.77 24.63
CA ARG A 420 -4.14 2.59 24.77
C ARG A 420 -5.14 2.31 23.67
N TYR A 421 -4.70 1.84 22.51
CA TYR A 421 -5.60 1.43 21.44
C TYR A 421 -6.13 -0.01 21.60
N SER A 422 -5.69 -0.76 22.61
CA SER A 422 -6.22 -2.08 22.94
C SER A 422 -7.40 -2.00 23.93
N GLN A 423 -8.38 -2.89 23.81
CA GLN A 423 -9.41 -3.07 24.84
C GLN A 423 -8.89 -3.86 26.05
N VAL A 424 -7.80 -4.59 25.86
CA VAL A 424 -7.20 -5.53 26.82
C VAL A 424 -5.69 -5.27 26.96
N PRO A 425 -5.28 -4.07 27.38
CA PRO A 425 -3.88 -3.64 27.32
C PRO A 425 -2.91 -4.52 28.12
N THR A 426 -3.38 -5.17 29.20
CA THR A 426 -2.59 -6.07 30.05
C THR A 426 -2.64 -7.54 29.64
N ASP A 427 -3.45 -7.88 28.62
CA ASP A 427 -3.43 -9.20 28.00
C ASP A 427 -2.55 -9.12 26.75
N TYR A 428 -1.30 -9.54 26.89
CA TYR A 428 -0.25 -9.37 25.89
C TYR A 428 -0.57 -10.04 24.55
N GLU A 429 -1.13 -11.25 24.58
CA GLU A 429 -1.50 -11.97 23.37
C GLU A 429 -2.71 -11.33 22.71
N ALA A 430 -3.74 -11.01 23.50
CA ALA A 430 -4.95 -10.42 22.97
C ALA A 430 -4.69 -9.01 22.42
N ARG A 431 -3.82 -8.20 23.03
CA ARG A 431 -3.37 -6.90 22.49
C ARG A 431 -2.74 -7.05 21.10
N ALA A 432 -1.82 -7.98 20.93
CA ALA A 432 -1.24 -8.26 19.61
C ALA A 432 -2.29 -8.78 18.62
N ASN A 433 -3.21 -9.63 19.08
CA ASN A 433 -4.29 -10.19 18.27
C ASN A 433 -5.31 -9.14 17.82
N GLU A 434 -5.66 -8.16 18.66
CA GLU A 434 -6.57 -7.06 18.30
C GLU A 434 -6.02 -6.24 17.13
N PHE A 435 -4.73 -5.90 17.16
CA PHE A 435 -4.08 -5.21 16.05
C PHE A 435 -4.12 -6.04 14.76
N LYS A 436 -3.74 -7.32 14.84
CA LYS A 436 -3.77 -8.22 13.67
C LYS A 436 -5.18 -8.41 13.14
N THR A 437 -6.17 -8.48 14.03
CA THR A 437 -7.58 -8.53 13.66
C THR A 437 -8.00 -7.27 12.92
N MET A 438 -7.60 -6.09 13.39
CA MET A 438 -7.86 -4.84 12.67
C MET A 438 -7.29 -4.86 11.25
N VAL A 439 -6.01 -5.25 11.08
CA VAL A 439 -5.41 -5.37 9.73
C VAL A 439 -6.18 -6.37 8.86
N ASN A 440 -6.49 -7.55 9.42
CA ASN A 440 -7.21 -8.61 8.71
C ASN A 440 -8.63 -8.19 8.27
N GLU A 441 -9.36 -7.43 9.08
CA GLU A 441 -10.69 -6.93 8.74
C GLU A 441 -10.63 -5.81 7.67
N PHE A 442 -9.59 -4.98 7.66
CA PHE A 442 -9.35 -4.08 6.53
C PHE A 442 -9.10 -4.85 5.24
N HIS A 443 -8.29 -5.92 5.28
CA HIS A 443 -8.06 -6.79 4.11
C HIS A 443 -9.36 -7.42 3.60
N LYS A 444 -10.21 -7.94 4.49
CA LYS A 444 -11.55 -8.46 4.11
C LYS A 444 -12.45 -7.39 3.48
N ALA A 445 -12.29 -6.13 3.87
CA ALA A 445 -12.99 -5.00 3.29
C ALA A 445 -12.38 -4.50 1.97
N GLY A 446 -11.32 -5.13 1.46
CA GLY A 446 -10.63 -4.73 0.23
C GLY A 446 -9.70 -3.53 0.42
N ILE A 447 -9.29 -3.23 1.66
CA ILE A 447 -8.47 -2.09 2.03
C ILE A 447 -7.11 -2.56 2.55
N ARG A 448 -6.03 -2.01 2.01
CA ARG A 448 -4.66 -2.25 2.48
C ARG A 448 -4.29 -1.31 3.62
N VAL A 449 -3.35 -1.71 4.47
CA VAL A 449 -2.93 -0.95 5.67
C VAL A 449 -1.48 -0.49 5.55
N ILE A 450 -1.29 0.83 5.63
CA ILE A 450 0.01 1.49 5.69
C ILE A 450 0.23 1.93 7.14
N MET A 451 1.43 1.67 7.67
CA MET A 451 1.81 2.11 9.00
C MET A 451 2.69 3.35 8.92
N ASP A 452 2.35 4.39 9.68
CA ASP A 452 3.27 5.49 9.94
C ASP A 452 4.39 5.03 10.89
N VAL A 453 5.63 5.14 10.45
CA VAL A 453 6.82 4.68 11.17
C VAL A 453 7.76 5.85 11.45
N VAL A 454 8.22 5.93 12.69
CA VAL A 454 8.94 7.08 13.22
C VAL A 454 10.33 6.64 13.69
N TYR A 455 11.15 6.12 12.78
CA TYR A 455 12.50 5.67 13.14
C TYR A 455 13.50 6.82 13.29
N ASN A 456 13.13 8.05 12.93
CA ASN A 456 14.06 9.15 12.80
C ASN A 456 14.48 9.76 14.15
N HIS A 457 13.74 9.47 15.23
CA HIS A 457 14.05 9.86 16.61
C HIS A 457 13.38 8.88 17.58
N THR A 458 13.80 8.90 18.85
CA THR A 458 13.10 8.24 19.97
C THR A 458 12.20 9.24 20.73
N TYR A 459 11.56 8.90 21.84
CA TYR A 459 10.99 9.96 22.71
C TYR A 459 12.09 10.75 23.46
N ALA A 460 13.11 10.04 23.94
CA ALA A 460 14.22 10.59 24.69
C ALA A 460 15.51 9.78 24.42
N ASN A 461 16.69 10.34 24.69
CA ASN A 461 17.97 9.66 24.46
C ASN A 461 18.15 8.45 25.38
N GLU A 462 17.59 8.52 26.60
CA GLU A 462 17.61 7.49 27.65
C GLU A 462 17.18 6.11 27.14
N MET A 463 16.36 6.08 26.07
CA MET A 463 15.89 4.86 25.41
C MET A 463 17.05 3.98 24.92
N PHE A 464 18.09 4.56 24.29
CA PHE A 464 19.22 3.79 23.77
C PHE A 464 20.61 4.27 24.23
N GLU A 465 20.74 5.44 24.85
CA GLU A 465 22.05 5.97 25.27
C GLU A 465 22.76 5.06 26.28
N ASN A 466 21.97 4.37 27.12
CA ASN A 466 22.46 3.40 28.09
C ASN A 466 22.94 2.10 27.44
N ILE A 467 22.57 1.85 26.18
CA ILE A 467 23.15 0.79 25.33
C ILE A 467 24.40 1.35 24.65
N SER A 468 24.24 2.43 23.90
CA SER A 468 25.31 3.12 23.19
C SER A 468 24.85 4.49 22.66
N ASN A 469 25.71 5.50 22.77
CA ASN A 469 25.50 6.79 22.09
C ASN A 469 25.58 6.69 20.55
N ARG A 470 26.00 5.55 19.99
CA ARG A 470 26.03 5.33 18.54
C ARG A 470 24.64 5.27 17.92
N TYR A 471 23.58 5.07 18.70
CA TYR A 471 22.22 5.13 18.17
C TYR A 471 21.84 6.51 17.62
N TYR A 472 22.50 7.58 18.08
CA TYR A 472 22.07 8.95 17.84
C TYR A 472 23.07 9.75 17.02
N THR A 473 22.55 10.65 16.18
CA THR A 473 23.38 11.63 15.49
C THR A 473 23.84 12.71 16.48
N PRO A 474 25.04 13.29 16.31
CA PRO A 474 25.50 14.39 17.16
C PRO A 474 24.74 15.70 16.91
N THR A 475 24.09 15.82 15.75
CA THR A 475 23.20 16.94 15.41
C THR A 475 21.77 16.46 15.53
N ASP A 476 20.92 17.26 16.16
CA ASP A 476 19.49 17.01 16.16
C ASP A 476 18.90 17.28 14.77
N LEU A 477 18.73 16.23 13.97
CA LEU A 477 18.15 16.31 12.63
C LEU A 477 16.62 16.21 12.63
N SER A 478 16.01 15.71 13.72
CA SER A 478 14.55 15.58 13.87
C SER A 478 13.89 16.84 14.38
N GLY A 479 14.65 17.71 15.07
CA GLY A 479 14.11 18.86 15.78
C GLY A 479 13.52 18.49 17.14
N THR A 480 13.74 17.26 17.60
CA THR A 480 13.25 16.74 18.89
C THR A 480 14.38 16.55 19.91
N GLY A 481 15.64 16.54 19.47
CA GLY A 481 16.83 16.49 20.32
C GLY A 481 17.60 15.16 20.30
N ASN A 482 17.06 14.14 19.64
CA ASN A 482 17.44 12.74 19.83
C ASN A 482 17.28 11.93 18.54
N ALA A 483 17.80 12.50 17.45
CA ALA A 483 17.72 11.94 16.11
C ALA A 483 18.58 10.67 15.96
N ILE A 484 18.05 9.66 15.27
CA ILE A 484 18.66 8.34 15.08
C ILE A 484 19.69 8.34 13.94
N ASP A 485 20.86 7.74 14.17
CA ASP A 485 21.93 7.60 13.18
C ASP A 485 21.87 6.26 12.44
N ALA A 486 21.05 6.21 11.39
CA ALA A 486 21.01 5.05 10.50
C ALA A 486 22.29 4.84 9.68
N ASP A 487 23.26 5.77 9.67
CA ASP A 487 24.55 5.50 9.03
C ASP A 487 25.40 4.51 9.88
N GLN A 488 25.01 4.24 11.14
CA GLN A 488 25.56 3.11 11.90
C GLN A 488 24.93 1.79 11.42
N PRO A 489 25.75 0.79 11.00
CA PRO A 489 25.22 -0.45 10.43
C PRO A 489 24.21 -1.19 11.29
N MET A 490 24.42 -1.24 12.61
CA MET A 490 23.51 -1.93 13.54
C MET A 490 22.20 -1.19 13.78
N VAL A 491 22.22 0.14 13.66
CA VAL A 491 21.01 0.97 13.76
C VAL A 491 20.19 0.86 12.48
N SER A 492 20.84 0.91 11.31
CA SER A 492 20.19 0.60 10.04
C SER A 492 19.59 -0.81 10.04
N ARG A 493 20.34 -1.79 10.59
CA ARG A 493 19.86 -3.17 10.71
C ARG A 493 18.61 -3.28 11.58
N MET A 494 18.59 -2.59 12.73
CA MET A 494 17.41 -2.50 13.60
C MET A 494 16.18 -1.98 12.85
N ILE A 495 16.33 -0.91 12.08
CA ILE A 495 15.22 -0.36 11.27
C ILE A 495 14.76 -1.38 10.23
N GLN A 496 15.69 -2.01 9.51
CA GLN A 496 15.37 -3.02 8.50
C GLN A 496 14.60 -4.22 9.09
N ASP A 497 15.05 -4.75 10.23
CA ASP A 497 14.41 -5.89 10.88
C ASP A 497 13.03 -5.53 11.44
N SER A 498 12.89 -4.32 12.01
CA SER A 498 11.61 -3.81 12.50
C SER A 498 10.59 -3.66 11.36
N LEU A 499 10.98 -3.10 10.22
CA LEU A 499 10.13 -3.03 9.02
C LEU A 499 9.70 -4.43 8.56
N ALA A 500 10.64 -5.38 8.45
CA ALA A 500 10.31 -6.74 8.03
C ALA A 500 9.37 -7.44 9.03
N TYR A 501 9.55 -7.19 10.33
CA TYR A 501 8.69 -7.72 11.38
C TYR A 501 7.24 -7.23 11.25
N TRP A 502 7.02 -5.93 10.99
CA TRP A 502 5.66 -5.40 10.78
C TRP A 502 4.98 -5.98 9.53
N VAL A 503 5.73 -6.25 8.45
CA VAL A 503 5.18 -6.90 7.25
C VAL A 503 4.83 -8.36 7.51
N ASP A 504 5.73 -9.13 8.12
CA ASP A 504 5.56 -10.58 8.30
C ASP A 504 4.57 -10.93 9.43
N GLU A 505 4.74 -10.31 10.60
CA GLU A 505 3.99 -10.67 11.81
C GLU A 505 2.60 -10.05 11.84
N TYR A 506 2.47 -8.82 11.33
CA TYR A 506 1.26 -8.02 11.42
C TYR A 506 0.57 -7.77 10.07
N GLY A 507 1.16 -8.21 8.96
CA GLY A 507 0.53 -8.13 7.63
C GLY A 507 0.45 -6.72 7.04
N ILE A 508 1.29 -5.79 7.51
CA ILE A 508 1.35 -4.42 6.99
C ILE A 508 1.70 -4.40 5.49
N ASP A 509 1.03 -3.56 4.72
CA ASP A 509 1.12 -3.50 3.25
C ASP A 509 2.01 -2.35 2.74
N GLY A 510 2.56 -1.54 3.65
CA GLY A 510 3.35 -0.37 3.30
C GLY A 510 3.72 0.49 4.50
N PHE A 511 4.59 1.46 4.27
CA PHE A 511 5.11 2.34 5.31
C PHE A 511 5.12 3.80 4.85
N ARG A 512 4.62 4.69 5.71
CA ARG A 512 4.90 6.12 5.65
C ARG A 512 6.00 6.42 6.65
N PHE A 513 7.17 6.83 6.17
CA PHE A 513 8.30 7.21 7.01
C PHE A 513 8.17 8.68 7.41
N ASP A 514 7.99 8.91 8.70
CA ASP A 514 8.16 10.21 9.32
C ASP A 514 9.60 10.70 9.11
N LEU A 515 9.74 11.94 8.62
CA LEU A 515 11.01 12.58 8.31
C LEU A 515 12.04 11.64 7.65
N ILE A 516 11.65 10.89 6.61
CA ILE A 516 12.56 10.02 5.85
C ILE A 516 13.80 10.78 5.34
N GLY A 517 13.67 12.10 5.18
CA GLY A 517 14.76 13.02 4.85
C GLY A 517 15.90 13.07 5.85
N ILE A 518 15.77 12.52 7.06
CA ILE A 518 16.90 12.40 7.99
C ILE A 518 17.83 11.26 7.58
N PHE A 519 17.32 10.26 6.87
CA PHE A 519 18.12 9.12 6.42
C PHE A 519 18.83 9.40 5.10
N SER A 520 19.98 8.74 4.91
CA SER A 520 20.64 8.76 3.61
C SER A 520 19.81 7.95 2.61
N TYR A 521 19.75 8.39 1.36
CA TYR A 521 19.03 7.62 0.32
C TYR A 521 19.65 6.22 0.14
N GLY A 522 20.93 6.04 0.50
CA GLY A 522 21.62 4.76 0.46
C GLY A 522 21.07 3.74 1.46
N GLU A 523 20.75 4.16 2.69
CA GLU A 523 20.10 3.27 3.67
C GLU A 523 18.66 2.94 3.24
N VAL A 524 17.93 3.92 2.70
CA VAL A 524 16.57 3.69 2.18
C VAL A 524 16.58 2.70 1.01
N VAL A 525 17.58 2.74 0.11
CA VAL A 525 17.77 1.70 -0.92
C VAL A 525 17.94 0.32 -0.27
N LYS A 526 18.81 0.19 0.75
CA LYS A 526 19.05 -1.11 1.39
C LYS A 526 17.78 -1.68 2.02
N TRP A 527 17.01 -0.86 2.73
CA TRP A 527 15.76 -1.29 3.35
C TRP A 527 14.70 -1.67 2.33
N GLY A 528 14.50 -0.84 1.31
CA GLY A 528 13.56 -1.12 0.23
C GLY A 528 13.91 -2.40 -0.53
N GLN A 529 15.20 -2.58 -0.86
CA GLN A 529 15.69 -3.79 -1.51
C GLN A 529 15.46 -5.04 -0.65
N ALA A 530 15.80 -4.97 0.64
CA ALA A 530 15.61 -6.09 1.57
C ALA A 530 14.13 -6.49 1.68
N LEU A 531 13.24 -5.50 1.82
CA LEU A 531 11.79 -5.74 1.88
C LEU A 531 11.26 -6.32 0.57
N ASN A 532 11.58 -5.72 -0.58
CA ASN A 532 11.11 -6.19 -1.89
C ASN A 532 11.62 -7.61 -2.22
N GLN A 533 12.82 -7.97 -1.76
CA GLN A 533 13.36 -9.33 -1.92
C GLN A 533 12.71 -10.34 -0.98
N GLN A 534 12.47 -9.98 0.27
CA GLN A 534 11.84 -10.87 1.25
C GLN A 534 10.34 -11.04 0.98
N PHE A 535 9.72 -10.04 0.37
CA PHE A 535 8.27 -9.91 0.21
C PHE A 535 7.86 -9.54 -1.24
N PRO A 536 8.32 -10.28 -2.27
CA PRO A 536 8.19 -9.89 -3.67
C PRO A 536 6.73 -9.90 -4.18
N ASP A 537 5.86 -10.65 -3.52
CA ASP A 537 4.42 -10.72 -3.84
C ASP A 537 3.59 -9.61 -3.19
N ARG A 538 4.19 -8.81 -2.29
CA ARG A 538 3.43 -7.86 -1.46
C ARG A 538 3.12 -6.55 -2.16
N ASN A 539 3.94 -6.16 -3.16
CA ASN A 539 3.83 -4.88 -3.86
C ASN A 539 3.70 -3.72 -2.84
N LEU A 540 4.67 -3.63 -1.91
CA LEU A 540 4.59 -2.72 -0.76
C LEU A 540 4.54 -1.27 -1.21
N LEU A 541 3.71 -0.45 -0.55
CA LEU A 541 3.66 0.99 -0.79
C LEU A 541 4.50 1.73 0.25
N ILE A 542 5.65 2.28 -0.16
CA ILE A 542 6.61 2.93 0.75
C ILE A 542 6.82 4.38 0.32
N TYR A 543 6.69 5.31 1.26
CA TYR A 543 6.97 6.73 1.02
C TYR A 543 7.30 7.46 2.32
N GLY A 544 7.67 8.73 2.25
CA GLY A 544 7.89 9.52 3.46
C GLY A 544 8.07 11.01 3.22
N GLU A 545 8.42 11.70 4.29
CA GLU A 545 8.66 13.14 4.30
C GLU A 545 10.12 13.49 3.95
N PRO A 546 10.40 14.12 2.80
CA PRO A 546 11.75 14.36 2.33
C PRO A 546 12.48 15.47 3.09
N TRP A 547 11.90 16.04 4.15
CA TRP A 547 12.47 17.11 4.97
C TRP A 547 13.09 16.58 6.27
N ASN A 548 13.79 17.47 6.97
CA ASN A 548 14.30 17.26 8.33
C ASN A 548 13.67 18.28 9.28
N GLY A 549 14.01 18.23 10.57
CA GLY A 549 13.55 19.17 11.61
C GLY A 549 14.22 20.54 11.57
N TYR A 550 14.43 21.10 10.37
CA TYR A 550 15.04 22.43 10.13
C TYR A 550 16.52 22.57 10.54
N ALA A 551 17.20 21.45 10.78
CA ALA A 551 18.62 21.45 11.10
C ALA A 551 19.51 21.63 9.87
N SER A 552 20.66 22.29 10.04
CA SER A 552 21.71 22.32 9.01
C SER A 552 22.44 20.97 9.00
N ASP A 553 22.27 20.20 7.94
CA ASP A 553 22.92 18.90 7.79
C ASP A 553 24.15 18.96 6.87
N PRO A 554 25.37 18.66 7.36
CA PRO A 554 26.56 18.58 6.49
C PRO A 554 26.48 17.46 5.45
N LYS A 555 25.59 16.46 5.62
CA LYS A 555 25.35 15.35 4.69
C LYS A 555 24.13 15.56 3.80
N GLU A 556 23.61 16.79 3.66
CA GLU A 556 22.39 17.12 2.90
C GLU A 556 22.33 16.45 1.50
N ALA A 557 23.45 16.41 0.76
CA ALA A 557 23.52 15.83 -0.58
C ALA A 557 23.33 14.29 -0.62
N GLN A 558 23.43 13.63 0.53
CA GLN A 558 23.24 12.18 0.70
C GLN A 558 21.84 11.84 1.23
N ARG A 559 21.08 12.83 1.71
CA ARG A 559 19.76 12.62 2.31
C ARG A 559 18.68 12.38 1.26
N VAL A 560 17.56 11.80 1.69
CA VAL A 560 16.34 11.78 0.87
C VAL A 560 15.80 13.20 0.77
N ARG A 561 15.81 13.74 -0.45
CA ARG A 561 15.35 15.07 -0.84
C ARG A 561 14.69 14.95 -2.20
N TYR A 562 14.03 15.99 -2.69
CA TYR A 562 13.56 15.99 -4.09
C TYR A 562 14.71 15.74 -5.07
N GLY A 563 15.86 16.39 -4.88
CA GLY A 563 17.04 16.21 -5.73
C GLY A 563 17.69 14.82 -5.68
N THR A 564 17.25 13.91 -4.81
CA THR A 564 17.78 12.54 -4.67
C THR A 564 16.71 11.46 -4.71
N THR A 565 15.41 11.81 -4.78
CA THR A 565 14.30 10.84 -4.79
C THR A 565 14.36 9.90 -5.99
N HIS A 566 14.77 10.38 -7.17
CA HIS A 566 14.98 9.53 -8.35
C HIS A 566 16.00 8.39 -8.12
N LYS A 567 16.89 8.49 -7.12
CA LYS A 567 17.89 7.46 -6.81
C LYS A 567 17.32 6.25 -6.05
N ILE A 568 16.14 6.39 -5.47
CA ILE A 568 15.45 5.32 -4.71
C ILE A 568 14.27 4.73 -5.49
N ALA A 569 14.12 5.08 -6.78
CA ALA A 569 13.01 4.63 -7.62
C ALA A 569 12.98 3.10 -7.84
N ALA A 570 14.16 2.46 -7.95
CA ALA A 570 14.24 1.02 -8.16
C ALA A 570 13.66 0.21 -6.99
N GLU A 571 13.58 0.82 -5.80
CA GLU A 571 13.03 0.19 -4.60
C GLU A 571 11.59 0.61 -4.30
N HIS A 572 10.97 1.33 -5.24
CA HIS A 572 9.57 1.76 -5.17
C HIS A 572 9.25 2.66 -3.97
N VAL A 573 10.17 3.59 -3.67
CA VAL A 573 10.01 4.55 -2.56
C VAL A 573 9.68 5.94 -3.09
N GLY A 574 8.57 6.50 -2.59
CA GLY A 574 8.10 7.85 -2.90
C GLY A 574 8.27 8.87 -1.79
N VAL A 575 7.87 10.12 -2.08
CA VAL A 575 7.89 11.22 -1.11
C VAL A 575 6.66 12.12 -1.26
N PHE A 576 6.28 12.79 -0.19
CA PHE A 576 5.21 13.81 -0.23
C PHE A 576 5.58 14.97 -1.16
N ASN A 577 4.67 15.31 -2.09
CA ASN A 577 4.84 16.41 -3.03
C ASN A 577 4.40 17.75 -2.43
N GLY A 578 5.24 18.29 -1.54
CA GLY A 578 5.03 19.60 -0.92
C GLY A 578 5.00 20.76 -1.92
N ALA A 579 5.72 20.68 -3.04
CA ALA A 579 5.70 21.74 -4.05
C ALA A 579 4.32 21.89 -4.71
N TYR A 580 3.66 20.76 -5.03
CA TYR A 580 2.30 20.79 -5.55
C TYR A 580 1.30 21.25 -4.49
N ARG A 581 1.40 20.73 -3.25
CA ARG A 581 0.58 21.17 -2.11
C ARG A 581 0.59 22.68 -1.92
N GLU A 582 1.77 23.29 -1.81
CA GLU A 582 1.91 24.75 -1.58
C GLU A 582 1.37 25.56 -2.77
N ALA A 583 1.57 25.08 -4.00
CA ALA A 583 1.04 25.75 -5.19
C ALA A 583 -0.49 25.72 -5.22
N LEU A 584 -1.11 24.63 -4.76
CA LEU A 584 -2.56 24.50 -4.64
C LEU A 584 -3.12 25.39 -3.54
N LYS A 585 -2.69 25.20 -2.29
CA LYS A 585 -3.33 25.82 -1.11
C LYS A 585 -2.71 27.11 -0.62
N GLY A 586 -1.46 27.40 -0.99
CA GLY A 586 -0.64 28.41 -0.35
C GLY A 586 0.06 27.85 0.88
N SER A 587 0.35 28.70 1.86
CA SER A 587 1.02 28.31 3.11
C SER A 587 0.25 27.23 3.89
N ASN A 588 0.95 26.55 4.79
CA ASN A 588 0.32 25.59 5.70
C ASN A 588 -0.34 26.24 6.91
N ASP A 589 0.32 27.21 7.55
CA ASP A 589 -0.01 27.65 8.92
C ASP A 589 -0.47 29.11 9.02
N ASP A 590 -0.71 29.76 7.88
CA ASP A 590 -1.18 31.14 7.81
C ASP A 590 -2.28 31.33 6.74
N THR A 591 -2.68 32.56 6.43
CA THR A 591 -3.77 32.83 5.48
C THR A 591 -3.34 32.92 4.01
N ARG A 592 -2.05 32.84 3.68
CA ARG A 592 -1.52 32.94 2.30
C ARG A 592 -2.19 31.90 1.40
N LYS A 593 -2.68 32.38 0.27
CA LYS A 593 -3.51 31.63 -0.68
C LYS A 593 -2.68 31.14 -1.86
N GLY A 594 -3.07 29.98 -2.39
CA GLY A 594 -2.55 29.41 -3.63
C GLY A 594 -3.58 29.39 -4.76
N PHE A 595 -3.32 28.57 -5.77
CA PHE A 595 -4.11 28.44 -7.00
C PHE A 595 -5.59 28.13 -6.72
N MET A 596 -5.92 27.33 -5.70
CA MET A 596 -7.31 26.97 -5.39
C MET A 596 -8.19 28.17 -4.95
N PHE A 597 -7.57 29.29 -4.61
CA PHE A 597 -8.24 30.54 -4.23
C PHE A 597 -8.18 31.62 -5.33
N ASN A 598 -7.81 31.25 -6.57
CA ASN A 598 -7.54 32.19 -7.66
C ASN A 598 -6.35 33.15 -7.36
N GLN A 599 -5.37 32.71 -6.55
CA GLN A 599 -4.16 33.49 -6.31
C GLN A 599 -3.07 33.06 -7.30
N LEU A 600 -2.64 33.99 -8.16
CA LEU A 600 -1.74 33.73 -9.28
C LEU A 600 -0.34 34.38 -9.12
N ASP A 601 -0.09 34.99 -7.95
CA ASP A 601 0.97 35.98 -7.73
C ASP A 601 2.41 35.44 -7.79
N SER A 602 2.62 34.13 -7.89
CA SER A 602 3.94 33.59 -8.23
C SER A 602 3.92 32.98 -9.62
N THR A 603 4.80 33.49 -10.50
CA THR A 603 5.05 32.91 -11.82
C THR A 603 5.40 31.41 -11.74
N ASP A 604 5.91 30.96 -10.59
CA ASP A 604 6.29 29.57 -10.31
C ASP A 604 5.12 28.68 -9.82
N ALA A 605 4.04 29.24 -9.22
CA ALA A 605 2.90 28.43 -8.78
C ALA A 605 2.18 27.77 -9.96
N GLY A 606 1.91 28.52 -11.03
CA GLY A 606 1.27 27.93 -12.22
C GLY A 606 2.13 26.85 -12.90
N TRP A 607 3.46 26.98 -12.86
CA TRP A 607 4.36 25.90 -13.31
C TRP A 607 4.36 24.71 -12.36
N SER A 608 4.26 24.95 -11.06
CA SER A 608 4.12 23.87 -10.07
C SER A 608 2.79 23.12 -10.21
N ILE A 609 1.69 23.79 -10.59
CA ILE A 609 0.44 23.10 -10.97
C ILE A 609 0.64 22.28 -12.25
N TYR A 610 1.33 22.83 -13.25
CA TYR A 610 1.65 22.13 -14.50
C TYR A 610 2.53 20.89 -14.28
N ASP A 611 3.53 20.97 -13.41
CA ASP A 611 4.42 19.86 -13.09
C ASP A 611 3.69 18.83 -12.21
N GLY A 612 2.92 19.29 -11.22
CA GLY A 612 2.17 18.44 -10.28
C GLY A 612 1.05 17.63 -10.94
N ILE A 613 0.29 18.19 -11.90
CA ILE A 613 -0.71 17.41 -12.67
C ILE A 613 -0.06 16.24 -13.44
N ARG A 614 1.23 16.36 -13.79
CA ARG A 614 2.04 15.32 -14.46
C ARG A 614 2.78 14.40 -13.49
N GLY A 615 2.52 14.50 -12.19
CA GLY A 615 3.20 13.68 -11.19
C GLY A 615 4.61 14.14 -10.85
N SER A 616 4.99 15.38 -11.19
CA SER A 616 6.33 15.94 -10.89
C SER A 616 7.49 15.14 -11.51
N ALA A 617 7.31 14.73 -12.77
CA ALA A 617 8.27 13.93 -13.53
C ALA A 617 9.67 14.54 -13.59
N TYR A 618 10.67 13.79 -13.14
CA TYR A 618 12.09 14.12 -13.18
C TYR A 618 12.66 13.99 -14.60
N ASP A 619 13.48 14.97 -15.00
CA ASP A 619 14.31 14.91 -16.21
C ASP A 619 15.77 15.10 -15.80
N PRO A 620 16.67 14.11 -15.99
CA PRO A 620 18.07 14.23 -15.63
C PRO A 620 18.82 15.35 -16.37
N ASN A 621 18.30 15.82 -17.51
CA ASN A 621 18.91 16.88 -18.32
C ASN A 621 18.38 18.28 -17.99
N ASP A 622 17.45 18.42 -17.03
CA ASP A 622 16.96 19.72 -16.61
C ASP A 622 18.02 20.46 -15.78
N SER A 623 18.48 21.62 -16.30
CA SER A 623 19.50 22.43 -15.65
C SER A 623 19.05 23.08 -14.33
N ARG A 624 17.75 23.01 -14.02
CA ARG A 624 17.16 23.50 -12.76
C ARG A 624 17.22 22.47 -11.63
N ASN A 625 17.57 21.22 -11.94
CA ASN A 625 17.68 20.16 -10.95
C ASN A 625 18.54 20.59 -9.76
N SER A 626 17.94 20.52 -8.59
CA SER A 626 18.54 20.92 -7.32
C SER A 626 17.88 20.16 -6.18
N THR A 627 18.40 20.32 -4.95
CA THR A 627 17.90 19.63 -3.75
C THR A 627 16.39 19.70 -3.58
N TRP A 628 15.79 20.84 -3.92
CA TRP A 628 14.37 21.12 -3.71
C TRP A 628 13.62 21.44 -5.00
N PHE A 629 14.18 21.09 -6.17
CA PHE A 629 13.45 21.25 -7.42
C PHE A 629 12.25 20.31 -7.46
N ARG A 630 11.08 20.84 -7.80
CA ARG A 630 9.78 20.16 -7.68
C ARG A 630 9.54 18.99 -8.64
N ASN A 631 10.41 18.81 -9.64
CA ASN A 631 10.37 17.67 -10.56
C ASN A 631 11.40 16.65 -10.09
N PHE A 632 10.95 15.66 -9.32
CA PHE A 632 11.82 14.74 -8.57
C PHE A 632 11.53 13.27 -8.80
N ALA A 633 10.34 12.95 -9.31
CA ALA A 633 9.83 11.59 -9.42
C ALA A 633 10.34 10.96 -10.71
N ALA A 634 11.21 9.95 -10.63
CA ALA A 634 11.63 9.18 -11.81
C ALA A 634 10.52 8.24 -12.31
N ASP A 635 9.62 7.88 -11.41
CA ASP A 635 8.39 7.14 -11.67
C ASP A 635 7.21 7.81 -10.94
N PRO A 636 6.00 7.87 -11.52
CA PRO A 636 4.83 8.50 -10.89
C PRO A 636 4.51 7.96 -9.49
N GLU A 637 4.77 6.68 -9.20
CA GLU A 637 4.56 6.11 -7.87
C GLU A 637 5.37 6.85 -6.78
N GLN A 638 6.44 7.56 -7.15
CA GLN A 638 7.26 8.31 -6.20
C GLN A 638 6.62 9.62 -5.72
N SER A 639 5.51 10.05 -6.31
CA SER A 639 4.88 11.35 -6.05
C SER A 639 3.58 11.18 -5.28
N ILE A 640 3.62 11.43 -3.97
CA ILE A 640 2.42 11.41 -3.12
C ILE A 640 1.79 12.81 -3.13
N ASN A 641 0.72 12.97 -3.90
CA ASN A 641 0.00 14.21 -4.07
C ASN A 641 -1.10 14.37 -3.01
N TYR A 642 -1.05 15.49 -2.32
CA TYR A 642 -1.90 15.80 -1.17
C TYR A 642 -2.08 17.31 -1.02
N ILE A 643 -3.05 17.71 -0.21
CA ILE A 643 -3.30 19.13 0.11
C ILE A 643 -3.42 19.38 1.61
N SER A 644 -3.87 18.40 2.38
CA SER A 644 -3.86 18.40 3.84
C SER A 644 -3.46 17.02 4.37
N ALA A 645 -3.01 17.01 5.63
CA ALA A 645 -2.60 15.84 6.39
C ALA A 645 -2.93 16.12 7.87
N HIS A 646 -2.49 15.25 8.77
CA HIS A 646 -2.70 15.40 10.20
C HIS A 646 -2.05 16.68 10.76
N ASP A 647 -0.88 17.06 10.24
CA ASP A 647 -0.13 18.26 10.56
C ASP A 647 -0.65 19.50 9.84
N ASN A 648 -0.28 20.67 10.37
CA ASN A 648 -0.78 21.97 9.93
C ASN A 648 -2.30 22.11 10.07
N PHE A 649 -2.88 23.17 9.48
CA PHE A 649 -4.33 23.31 9.44
C PHE A 649 -4.96 22.20 8.58
N GLY A 650 -6.02 21.57 9.11
CA GLY A 650 -6.92 20.76 8.30
C GLY A 650 -7.49 21.56 7.11
N LEU A 651 -7.88 20.88 6.04
CA LEU A 651 -8.21 21.57 4.77
C LEU A 651 -9.34 22.59 4.92
N TRP A 652 -10.40 22.22 5.62
CA TRP A 652 -11.53 23.12 5.87
C TRP A 652 -11.13 24.31 6.74
N ASP A 653 -10.32 24.09 7.77
CA ASP A 653 -9.81 25.13 8.66
C ASP A 653 -8.96 26.14 7.90
N LYS A 654 -8.04 25.64 7.05
CA LYS A 654 -7.22 26.47 6.16
C LYS A 654 -8.09 27.34 5.25
N VAL A 655 -9.09 26.75 4.59
CA VAL A 655 -9.97 27.48 3.67
C VAL A 655 -10.81 28.52 4.42
N PHE A 656 -11.40 28.15 5.55
CA PHE A 656 -12.20 29.05 6.37
C PHE A 656 -11.37 30.24 6.86
N LEU A 657 -10.17 29.98 7.39
CA LEU A 657 -9.28 31.01 7.90
C LEU A 657 -8.77 31.92 6.78
N SER A 658 -8.35 31.36 5.64
CA SER A 658 -7.91 32.14 4.48
C SER A 658 -9.02 33.02 3.88
N LEU A 659 -10.29 32.62 3.97
CA LEU A 659 -11.43 33.41 3.51
C LEU A 659 -12.03 34.33 4.58
N SER A 660 -11.56 34.21 5.82
CA SER A 660 -11.86 35.17 6.89
C SER A 660 -11.17 36.51 6.61
N SER A 661 -11.73 37.59 7.16
CA SER A 661 -11.12 38.93 7.15
C SER A 661 -10.62 39.32 8.54
N ASN A 662 -9.77 40.35 8.64
CA ASN A 662 -9.20 40.81 9.91
C ASN A 662 -8.50 39.70 10.72
N VAL A 663 -7.89 38.73 10.03
CA VAL A 663 -7.15 37.64 10.66
C VAL A 663 -5.85 38.19 11.22
N VAL A 664 -5.65 38.02 12.52
CA VAL A 664 -4.39 38.35 13.20
C VAL A 664 -3.88 37.09 13.88
N GLN A 665 -2.66 36.69 13.55
CA GLN A 665 -1.93 35.59 14.18
C GLN A 665 -0.68 36.12 14.89
N ASN A 666 -0.28 35.50 16.00
CA ASN A 666 1.02 35.77 16.61
C ASN A 666 2.13 34.89 15.98
N SER A 667 3.37 35.04 16.46
CA SER A 667 4.52 34.27 15.97
C SER A 667 4.43 32.76 16.24
N ALA A 668 3.57 32.36 17.17
CA ALA A 668 3.21 30.98 17.41
C ALA A 668 1.90 30.65 16.72
N HIS A 669 1.52 31.30 15.60
CA HIS A 669 0.31 31.00 14.81
C HIS A 669 -1.05 31.01 15.54
N GLN A 670 -1.10 31.42 16.80
CA GLN A 670 -2.35 31.51 17.56
C GLN A 670 -3.22 32.61 16.98
N ILE A 671 -4.51 32.32 16.82
CA ILE A 671 -5.45 33.27 16.23
C ILE A 671 -5.93 34.23 17.32
N LEU A 672 -5.68 35.53 17.12
CA LEU A 672 -6.04 36.60 18.05
C LEU A 672 -7.35 37.27 17.66
N SER A 673 -7.59 37.42 16.36
CA SER A 673 -8.84 37.93 15.82
C SER A 673 -9.11 37.32 14.45
N LEU A 674 -10.38 37.18 14.11
CA LEU A 674 -10.86 36.90 12.76
C LEU A 674 -12.29 37.42 12.60
N THR A 675 -12.71 37.66 11.37
CA THR A 675 -14.10 37.87 10.97
C THR A 675 -14.46 36.75 9.98
N PRO A 676 -15.39 35.84 10.34
CA PRO A 676 -15.71 34.67 9.52
C PRO A 676 -16.08 34.99 8.06
N PRO A 677 -15.83 34.07 7.12
CA PRO A 677 -16.27 34.23 5.74
C PRO A 677 -17.79 34.33 5.64
N VAL A 678 -18.27 35.23 4.79
CA VAL A 678 -19.71 35.48 4.59
C VAL A 678 -20.36 34.43 3.67
N ASN A 679 -19.59 33.86 2.74
CA ASN A 679 -20.04 32.87 1.76
C ASN A 679 -19.38 31.52 2.02
N LEU A 680 -20.07 30.65 2.77
CA LEU A 680 -19.58 29.31 3.05
C LEU A 680 -19.69 28.39 1.84
N ASP A 681 -20.64 28.59 0.92
CA ASP A 681 -20.76 27.76 -0.28
C ASP A 681 -19.52 27.89 -1.17
N TYR A 682 -19.00 29.10 -1.33
CA TYR A 682 -17.72 29.32 -2.01
C TYR A 682 -16.56 28.65 -1.27
N ALA A 683 -16.51 28.72 0.06
CA ALA A 683 -15.49 28.03 0.84
C ALA A 683 -15.53 26.51 0.62
N LYS A 684 -16.72 25.88 0.67
CA LYS A 684 -16.88 24.43 0.40
C LYS A 684 -16.43 24.08 -1.01
N ARG A 685 -16.71 24.95 -1.97
CA ARG A 685 -16.32 24.81 -3.37
C ARG A 685 -14.81 24.88 -3.57
N VAL A 686 -14.11 25.75 -2.82
CA VAL A 686 -12.65 25.80 -2.81
C VAL A 686 -12.07 24.47 -2.32
N VAL A 687 -12.63 23.87 -1.25
CA VAL A 687 -12.22 22.52 -0.78
C VAL A 687 -12.39 21.47 -1.88
N ASN A 688 -13.58 21.40 -2.48
CA ASN A 688 -13.87 20.48 -3.59
C ASN A 688 -12.88 20.66 -4.75
N PHE A 689 -12.56 21.91 -5.11
CA PHE A 689 -11.62 22.21 -6.17
C PHE A 689 -10.21 21.69 -5.84
N GLY A 690 -9.71 21.96 -4.64
CA GLY A 690 -8.43 21.47 -4.13
C GLY A 690 -8.30 19.95 -4.22
N MET A 691 -9.26 19.23 -3.64
CA MET A 691 -9.28 17.76 -3.64
C MET A 691 -9.48 17.19 -5.04
N GLY A 692 -10.27 17.87 -5.88
CA GLY A 692 -10.46 17.49 -7.27
C GLY A 692 -9.14 17.47 -8.04
N MET A 693 -8.31 18.51 -7.86
CA MET A 693 -7.01 18.60 -8.52
C MET A 693 -6.06 17.47 -8.11
N VAL A 694 -6.06 17.08 -6.82
CA VAL A 694 -5.28 15.94 -6.31
C VAL A 694 -5.77 14.61 -6.87
N LEU A 695 -7.08 14.43 -7.03
CA LEU A 695 -7.66 13.16 -7.50
C LEU A 695 -7.53 12.98 -9.02
N THR A 696 -7.31 14.06 -9.78
CA THR A 696 -7.09 14.01 -11.24
C THR A 696 -5.64 14.27 -11.67
N SER A 697 -4.70 14.45 -10.74
CA SER A 697 -3.27 14.47 -11.07
C SER A 697 -2.70 13.05 -11.20
N GLN A 698 -1.61 12.91 -11.97
CA GLN A 698 -0.79 11.68 -11.96
C GLN A 698 -0.07 11.52 -10.62
N GLY A 699 0.54 10.36 -10.37
CA GLY A 699 1.10 9.99 -9.07
C GLY A 699 0.05 9.44 -8.12
N ILE A 700 0.35 9.29 -6.83
CA ILE A 700 -0.53 8.65 -5.84
C ILE A 700 -1.33 9.71 -5.09
N SER A 701 -2.65 9.51 -4.96
CA SER A 701 -3.52 10.44 -4.25
C SER A 701 -3.60 10.13 -2.76
N PHE A 702 -3.53 11.17 -1.93
CA PHE A 702 -3.63 11.10 -0.49
C PHE A 702 -4.75 12.02 0.03
N VAL A 703 -5.55 11.51 0.96
CA VAL A 703 -6.69 12.17 1.58
C VAL A 703 -6.55 12.09 3.09
N HIS A 704 -6.60 13.23 3.78
CA HIS A 704 -6.64 13.25 5.24
C HIS A 704 -8.06 12.98 5.74
N ALA A 705 -8.19 12.19 6.81
CA ALA A 705 -9.48 11.75 7.30
C ALA A 705 -10.42 12.91 7.64
N GLY A 706 -11.55 12.95 6.95
CA GLY A 706 -12.63 13.91 7.13
C GLY A 706 -12.59 15.11 6.19
N ASP A 707 -11.59 15.25 5.32
CA ASP A 707 -11.59 16.26 4.26
C ASP A 707 -12.83 16.12 3.34
N GLU A 708 -13.32 14.90 3.14
CA GLU A 708 -14.52 14.57 2.36
C GLU A 708 -15.83 15.07 2.96
N PHE A 709 -15.84 15.53 4.20
CA PHE A 709 -17.00 16.16 4.82
C PHE A 709 -16.65 17.37 5.67
N LEU A 710 -15.54 18.03 5.36
CA LEU A 710 -15.12 19.30 5.98
C LEU A 710 -14.86 19.17 7.48
N ARG A 711 -14.07 18.18 7.89
CA ARG A 711 -13.54 18.07 9.25
C ARG A 711 -12.85 19.38 9.64
N THR A 712 -13.16 19.84 10.84
CA THR A 712 -12.49 20.97 11.49
C THR A 712 -11.76 20.46 12.72
N LYS A 713 -10.63 21.08 13.06
CA LYS A 713 -9.88 20.80 14.27
C LYS A 713 -9.94 21.96 15.25
N THR A 714 -11.11 22.56 15.48
CA THR A 714 -11.32 23.60 16.50
C THR A 714 -12.04 23.05 17.73
N ASP A 715 -12.00 23.77 18.86
CA ASP A 715 -12.61 23.34 20.13
C ASP A 715 -14.10 23.10 19.98
N ASN A 716 -14.48 21.82 19.91
CA ASN A 716 -15.85 21.38 19.69
C ASN A 716 -16.47 22.04 18.45
N GLU A 717 -15.68 22.13 17.37
CA GLU A 717 -16.09 22.60 16.05
C GLU A 717 -16.51 24.08 15.92
N HIS A 718 -16.24 24.89 16.94
CA HIS A 718 -16.52 26.32 16.86
C HIS A 718 -15.44 27.01 16.01
N MET A 719 -15.80 27.56 14.86
CA MET A 719 -14.81 28.21 13.97
C MET A 719 -14.86 29.73 14.00
N THR A 720 -15.86 30.33 14.64
CA THR A 720 -16.14 31.77 14.50
C THR A 720 -15.48 32.64 15.56
N VAL A 721 -14.90 32.04 16.60
CA VAL A 721 -14.30 32.77 17.73
C VAL A 721 -12.83 32.37 17.89
N PRO A 722 -11.92 33.33 18.10
CA PRO A 722 -10.49 33.04 18.20
C PRO A 722 -10.12 31.97 19.24
N SER A 723 -10.80 31.95 20.39
CA SER A 723 -10.53 30.98 21.46
C SER A 723 -10.70 29.52 21.04
N ALA A 724 -11.59 29.24 20.10
CA ALA A 724 -11.81 27.86 19.63
C ALA A 724 -10.68 27.36 18.73
N TRP A 725 -9.83 28.26 18.23
CA TRP A 725 -8.67 27.89 17.41
C TRP A 725 -7.39 27.72 18.24
N ASN A 726 -7.44 27.87 19.56
CA ASN A 726 -6.25 27.89 20.39
C ASN A 726 -6.43 26.93 21.55
N PHE A 727 -5.67 25.83 21.54
CA PHE A 727 -5.58 24.91 22.67
C PHE A 727 -4.35 25.21 23.53
N GLY A 728 -4.57 25.53 24.81
CA GLY A 728 -3.51 25.72 25.80
C GLY A 728 -2.46 26.77 25.40
N HIS A 729 -1.19 26.45 25.68
CA HIS A 729 -0.04 27.27 25.26
C HIS A 729 0.48 26.92 23.86
N HIS A 730 -0.19 26.01 23.14
CA HIS A 730 0.24 25.58 21.81
C HIS A 730 -0.12 26.61 20.74
N ALA A 731 0.51 26.45 19.59
CA ALA A 731 0.58 27.42 18.51
C ALA A 731 -0.73 27.58 17.70
N GLY A 732 -1.90 27.21 18.23
CA GLY A 732 -3.18 27.17 17.51
C GLY A 732 -3.46 25.82 16.83
N THR A 733 -4.62 25.68 16.16
CA THR A 733 -5.10 24.40 15.58
C THR A 733 -4.28 23.83 14.43
N HIS A 734 -3.25 24.54 13.96
CA HIS A 734 -2.32 23.99 12.98
C HIS A 734 -1.43 22.89 13.55
N ASN A 735 -1.32 22.76 14.87
CA ASN A 735 -0.59 21.64 15.46
C ASN A 735 -1.37 21.07 16.66
N THR A 736 -2.21 20.10 16.37
CA THR A 736 -3.17 19.50 17.32
C THR A 736 -2.68 18.19 17.91
N TYR A 737 -1.37 17.91 17.83
CA TYR A 737 -0.79 16.64 18.25
C TYR A 737 -1.20 16.21 19.65
N ASN A 738 -1.30 17.14 20.59
CA ASN A 738 -1.71 16.89 21.97
C ASN A 738 -2.98 17.67 22.37
N ALA A 739 -3.74 18.14 21.39
CA ALA A 739 -5.04 18.75 21.65
C ALA A 739 -6.07 17.66 21.97
N PRO A 740 -7.06 17.93 22.86
CA PRO A 740 -7.99 16.92 23.34
C PRO A 740 -8.94 16.44 22.24
N ASP A 741 -9.76 15.44 22.57
CA ASP A 741 -10.74 14.88 21.65
C ASP A 741 -11.69 15.94 21.07
N SER A 742 -11.95 17.03 21.81
CA SER A 742 -12.81 18.13 21.33
C SER A 742 -12.26 18.83 20.08
N PHE A 743 -10.96 18.76 19.83
CA PHE A 743 -10.31 19.27 18.62
C PHE A 743 -10.14 18.18 17.56
N ASN A 744 -9.73 16.98 17.95
CA ASN A 744 -9.29 15.97 16.97
C ASN A 744 -10.40 14.99 16.53
N SER A 745 -11.39 14.69 17.36
CA SER A 745 -12.36 13.64 17.04
C SER A 745 -13.18 13.92 15.78
N ILE A 746 -13.41 12.88 14.97
CA ILE A 746 -14.26 12.97 13.79
C ILE A 746 -15.72 12.98 14.21
N LYS A 747 -16.41 14.09 13.94
CA LYS A 747 -17.84 14.21 14.18
C LYS A 747 -18.63 13.80 12.93
N TRP A 748 -19.24 12.63 12.99
CA TRP A 748 -19.91 12.00 11.84
C TRP A 748 -21.19 12.70 11.40
N HIS A 749 -21.74 13.62 12.20
CA HIS A 749 -22.84 14.48 11.76
C HIS A 749 -22.44 15.38 10.57
N ARG A 750 -21.16 15.76 10.46
CA ARG A 750 -20.65 16.55 9.32
C ARG A 750 -20.82 15.86 7.99
N ARG A 751 -20.78 14.52 7.97
CA ARG A 751 -21.08 13.75 6.76
C ARG A 751 -22.48 14.07 6.23
N ALA A 752 -23.46 14.22 7.13
CA ALA A 752 -24.82 14.62 6.76
C ALA A 752 -24.86 16.10 6.33
N ASP A 753 -24.25 16.99 7.11
CA ASP A 753 -24.27 18.44 6.85
C ASP A 753 -23.53 18.85 5.57
N ASN A 754 -22.57 18.03 5.13
CA ASN A 754 -21.73 18.27 3.96
C ASN A 754 -21.84 17.16 2.92
N ALA A 755 -23.03 16.56 2.79
CA ALA A 755 -23.29 15.46 1.86
C ALA A 755 -22.89 15.76 0.39
N ALA A 756 -22.95 17.03 -0.04
CA ALA A 756 -22.53 17.43 -1.38
C ALA A 756 -21.01 17.34 -1.58
N THR A 757 -20.20 17.76 -0.59
CA THR A 757 -18.73 17.59 -0.59
C THR A 757 -18.38 16.10 -0.56
N TYR A 758 -19.05 15.31 0.29
CA TYR A 758 -18.85 13.88 0.37
C TYR A 758 -19.12 13.18 -0.97
N LYS A 759 -20.27 13.49 -1.58
CA LYS A 759 -20.64 12.97 -2.89
C LYS A 759 -19.61 13.36 -3.95
N TYR A 760 -19.19 14.61 -3.98
CA TYR A 760 -18.19 15.09 -4.95
C TYR A 760 -16.87 14.33 -4.82
N LEU A 761 -16.32 14.16 -3.60
CA LEU A 761 -15.07 13.41 -3.40
C LEU A 761 -15.23 11.93 -3.78
N LYS A 762 -16.36 11.30 -3.43
CA LYS A 762 -16.67 9.92 -3.84
C LYS A 762 -16.74 9.78 -5.36
N ASP A 763 -17.38 10.72 -6.06
CA ASP A 763 -17.46 10.72 -7.52
C ASP A 763 -16.07 10.88 -8.15
N MET A 764 -15.21 11.74 -7.59
CA MET A 764 -13.83 11.94 -8.05
C MET A 764 -12.94 10.70 -7.85
N ILE A 765 -13.07 10.01 -6.70
CA ILE A 765 -12.37 8.74 -6.46
C ILE A 765 -12.85 7.67 -7.45
N THR A 766 -14.16 7.61 -7.69
CA THR A 766 -14.76 6.69 -8.66
C THR A 766 -14.22 6.95 -10.07
N LEU A 767 -14.21 8.22 -10.51
CA LEU A 767 -13.65 8.65 -11.79
C LEU A 767 -12.18 8.22 -11.92
N ARG A 768 -11.34 8.54 -10.92
CA ARG A 768 -9.92 8.17 -10.90
C ARG A 768 -9.73 6.66 -11.05
N ARG A 769 -10.51 5.87 -10.32
CA ARG A 769 -10.42 4.40 -10.39
C ARG A 769 -10.88 3.85 -11.72
N HIS A 770 -11.89 4.46 -12.35
CA HIS A 770 -12.41 4.01 -13.64
C HIS A 770 -11.46 4.28 -14.81
N HIS A 771 -10.63 5.33 -14.71
CA HIS A 771 -9.81 5.81 -15.82
C HIS A 771 -8.31 5.58 -15.58
N ALA A 772 -7.73 4.62 -16.29
CA ALA A 772 -6.30 4.34 -16.28
C ALA A 772 -5.45 5.55 -16.72
N GLY A 773 -6.02 6.45 -17.53
CA GLY A 773 -5.36 7.67 -17.97
C GLY A 773 -5.04 8.65 -16.84
N LEU A 774 -5.67 8.52 -15.66
CA LEU A 774 -5.37 9.30 -14.45
C LEU A 774 -4.33 8.62 -13.53
N ARG A 775 -3.86 7.43 -13.91
CA ARG A 775 -3.01 6.53 -13.10
C ARG A 775 -1.95 5.84 -13.97
N MET A 776 -1.27 6.61 -14.83
CA MET A 776 -0.25 6.04 -15.70
C MET A 776 0.97 5.63 -14.87
N THR A 777 1.57 4.50 -15.22
CA THR A 777 2.62 3.83 -14.43
C THR A 777 4.04 4.15 -14.90
N SER A 778 4.22 5.22 -15.69
CA SER A 778 5.54 5.69 -16.09
C SER A 778 5.52 7.13 -16.57
N ASN A 779 6.62 7.83 -16.34
CA ASN A 779 6.83 9.17 -16.88
C ASN A 779 6.87 9.21 -18.41
N GLN A 780 7.25 8.09 -19.06
CA GLN A 780 7.26 7.98 -20.51
C GLN A 780 5.83 8.00 -21.07
N ASP A 781 4.92 7.25 -20.46
CA ASP A 781 3.51 7.27 -20.82
C ASP A 781 2.89 8.64 -20.55
N ILE A 782 3.17 9.25 -19.39
CA ILE A 782 2.70 10.60 -19.08
C ILE A 782 3.18 11.61 -20.13
N ALA A 783 4.47 11.59 -20.48
CA ALA A 783 5.03 12.50 -21.47
C ALA A 783 4.42 12.31 -22.87
N LYS A 784 4.03 11.08 -23.21
CA LYS A 784 3.48 10.73 -24.52
C LYS A 784 1.97 11.00 -24.62
N TYR A 785 1.22 10.73 -23.56
CA TYR A 785 -0.23 10.66 -23.60
C TYR A 785 -0.95 11.71 -22.76
N LEU A 786 -0.25 12.50 -21.93
CA LEU A 786 -0.82 13.65 -21.21
C LEU A 786 -0.19 14.95 -21.72
N MET A 787 -0.96 15.69 -22.52
CA MET A 787 -0.61 17.05 -22.94
C MET A 787 -1.21 18.06 -21.97
N VAL A 788 -0.36 18.76 -21.22
CA VAL A 788 -0.78 19.83 -20.30
C VAL A 788 -0.57 21.19 -20.97
N SER A 789 -1.51 22.11 -20.77
CA SER A 789 -1.43 23.48 -21.28
C SER A 789 -1.84 24.50 -20.22
N ARG A 790 -1.27 25.70 -20.33
CA ARG A 790 -1.60 26.90 -19.55
C ARG A 790 -1.91 28.02 -20.54
N PRO A 791 -3.16 28.13 -21.04
CA PRO A 791 -3.42 29.06 -22.13
C PRO A 791 -3.34 30.51 -21.64
N ASP A 792 -2.45 31.30 -22.25
CA ASP A 792 -2.20 32.71 -21.88
C ASP A 792 -3.48 33.57 -21.90
N ALA A 793 -4.43 33.23 -22.77
CA ALA A 793 -5.71 33.92 -22.90
C ALA A 793 -6.53 33.96 -21.60
N PHE A 794 -6.27 33.07 -20.64
CA PHE A 794 -6.95 33.02 -19.35
C PHE A 794 -6.11 33.59 -18.20
N GLY A 795 -5.02 34.31 -18.50
CA GLY A 795 -4.21 35.00 -17.48
C GLY A 795 -3.64 34.09 -16.41
N GLY A 796 -3.45 32.79 -16.70
CA GLY A 796 -2.97 31.79 -15.75
C GLY A 796 -4.04 31.13 -14.87
N GLN A 797 -5.33 31.46 -15.03
CA GLN A 797 -6.44 30.86 -14.27
C GLN A 797 -6.75 29.42 -14.68
N LEU A 798 -6.39 29.04 -15.90
CA LEU A 798 -6.69 27.72 -16.47
C LEU A 798 -5.43 26.88 -16.64
N VAL A 799 -5.52 25.63 -16.19
CA VAL A 799 -4.62 24.54 -16.54
C VAL A 799 -5.45 23.41 -17.12
N THR A 800 -5.09 22.92 -18.30
CA THR A 800 -5.82 21.85 -18.99
C THR A 800 -4.92 20.64 -19.22
N GLY A 801 -5.44 19.43 -19.02
CA GLY A 801 -4.78 18.17 -19.39
C GLY A 801 -5.61 17.41 -20.42
N HIS A 802 -5.02 17.12 -21.59
CA HIS A 802 -5.61 16.24 -22.60
C HIS A 802 -4.92 14.88 -22.55
N ILE A 803 -5.68 13.85 -22.23
CA ILE A 803 -5.20 12.48 -22.01
C ILE A 803 -5.71 11.58 -23.13
N THR A 804 -4.79 10.89 -23.82
CA THR A 804 -5.09 9.97 -24.92
C THR A 804 -4.51 8.57 -24.69
N TYR A 805 -4.51 8.11 -23.43
CA TYR A 805 -3.79 6.93 -22.99
C TYR A 805 -4.35 5.61 -23.57
N PRO A 806 -3.57 4.80 -24.33
CA PRO A 806 -4.03 3.57 -24.98
C PRO A 806 -4.67 2.51 -24.08
N GLN A 807 -4.41 2.53 -22.77
CA GLN A 807 -5.02 1.55 -21.85
C GLN A 807 -6.33 2.05 -21.21
N ASP A 808 -6.71 3.32 -21.40
CA ASP A 808 -7.99 3.85 -20.91
C ASP A 808 -9.08 3.67 -21.97
N THR A 809 -10.30 3.26 -21.64
CA THR A 809 -11.36 3.16 -22.66
C THR A 809 -11.76 4.52 -23.24
N HIS A 810 -11.38 5.62 -22.60
CA HIS A 810 -11.73 6.99 -22.99
C HIS A 810 -10.50 7.90 -23.14
N ASN A 811 -10.58 8.86 -24.06
CA ASN A 811 -9.78 10.08 -23.96
C ASN A 811 -10.38 10.97 -22.86
N LEU A 812 -9.54 11.72 -22.15
CA LEU A 812 -9.99 12.66 -21.11
C LEU A 812 -9.54 14.08 -21.44
N PHE A 813 -10.39 15.05 -21.14
CA PHE A 813 -10.01 16.45 -21.11
C PHE A 813 -10.33 17.03 -19.74
N VAL A 814 -9.29 17.27 -18.95
CA VAL A 814 -9.35 17.77 -17.57
C VAL A 814 -9.08 19.27 -17.59
N VAL A 815 -9.90 20.04 -16.91
CA VAL A 815 -9.81 21.50 -16.83
C VAL A 815 -9.79 21.91 -15.38
N TYR A 816 -8.70 22.53 -14.93
CA TYR A 816 -8.61 23.23 -13.67
C TYR A 816 -8.87 24.71 -13.93
N ASN A 817 -10.00 25.21 -13.45
CA ASN A 817 -10.34 26.63 -13.56
C ASN A 817 -10.36 27.23 -12.16
N SER A 818 -9.35 28.03 -11.80
CA SER A 818 -9.30 28.71 -10.51
C SER A 818 -10.12 30.00 -10.47
N GLY A 819 -10.36 30.61 -11.63
CA GLY A 819 -11.04 31.90 -11.76
C GLY A 819 -12.57 31.78 -11.79
N ASP A 820 -13.19 32.74 -12.45
CA ASP A 820 -14.63 32.73 -12.73
C ASP A 820 -14.98 31.73 -13.83
N LYS A 821 -16.26 31.59 -14.12
CA LYS A 821 -16.77 30.80 -15.24
C LYS A 821 -16.14 31.24 -16.57
N GLN A 822 -15.54 30.31 -17.31
CA GLN A 822 -14.83 30.57 -18.56
C GLN A 822 -15.43 29.75 -19.72
N THR A 823 -15.30 30.26 -20.95
CA THR A 823 -15.57 29.46 -22.16
C THR A 823 -14.27 28.92 -22.69
N ILE A 824 -14.20 27.61 -22.91
CA ILE A 824 -13.04 26.91 -23.47
C ILE A 824 -13.44 26.17 -24.74
N SER A 825 -12.47 25.89 -25.61
CA SER A 825 -12.67 25.02 -26.76
C SER A 825 -12.22 23.60 -26.41
N LEU A 826 -13.11 22.63 -26.58
CA LEU A 826 -12.80 21.21 -26.47
C LEU A 826 -11.95 20.75 -27.67
N PRO A 827 -11.12 19.70 -27.51
CA PRO A 827 -10.55 19.01 -28.65
C PRO A 827 -11.64 18.47 -29.59
N ALA A 828 -11.28 18.18 -30.84
CA ALA A 828 -12.24 17.72 -31.83
C ALA A 828 -12.95 16.41 -31.42
N GLY A 829 -14.22 16.29 -31.82
CA GLY A 829 -15.08 15.14 -31.58
C GLY A 829 -16.18 15.39 -30.55
N ASP A 830 -16.92 14.33 -30.23
CA ASP A 830 -18.07 14.38 -29.32
C ASP A 830 -17.63 13.96 -27.91
N TRP A 831 -17.86 14.84 -26.94
CA TRP A 831 -17.46 14.67 -25.56
C TRP A 831 -18.68 14.54 -24.64
N THR A 832 -18.48 13.84 -23.53
CA THR A 832 -19.41 13.75 -22.42
C THR A 832 -18.82 14.48 -21.22
N LEU A 833 -19.56 15.41 -20.63
CA LEU A 833 -19.20 15.99 -19.33
C LEU A 833 -19.38 14.90 -18.26
N ALA A 834 -18.26 14.44 -17.70
CA ALA A 834 -18.22 13.36 -16.72
C ALA A 834 -18.24 13.87 -15.28
N VAL A 835 -17.56 14.99 -15.00
CA VAL A 835 -17.57 15.65 -13.67
C VAL A 835 -17.48 17.16 -13.83
N ASP A 836 -18.18 17.89 -12.96
CA ASP A 836 -18.02 19.34 -12.74
C ASP A 836 -18.00 19.71 -11.25
N ALA A 837 -18.19 20.99 -10.92
CA ALA A 837 -18.21 21.51 -9.54
C ALA A 837 -19.27 20.85 -8.62
N SER A 838 -20.25 20.13 -9.18
CA SER A 838 -21.32 19.44 -8.45
C SER A 838 -21.15 17.92 -8.40
N GLY A 839 -20.05 17.38 -8.94
CA GLY A 839 -19.72 15.97 -8.95
C GLY A 839 -20.02 15.32 -10.30
N ALA A 840 -20.34 14.03 -10.29
CA ALA A 840 -20.59 13.25 -11.51
C ALA A 840 -21.74 13.82 -12.35
N GLN A 841 -21.50 13.90 -13.65
CA GLN A 841 -22.40 14.37 -14.70
C GLN A 841 -22.53 13.32 -15.81
N ASN A 842 -23.50 13.50 -16.71
CA ASN A 842 -23.66 12.66 -17.90
C ASN A 842 -24.25 13.46 -19.07
N GLN A 843 -23.69 14.65 -19.34
CA GLN A 843 -24.13 15.47 -20.46
C GLN A 843 -23.33 15.11 -21.71
N ILE A 844 -23.98 14.43 -22.65
CA ILE A 844 -23.39 13.91 -23.90
C ILE A 844 -23.45 14.91 -25.05
N GLY A 845 -22.65 14.68 -26.10
CA GLY A 845 -22.73 15.40 -27.38
C GLY A 845 -22.15 16.82 -27.34
N LEU A 846 -21.20 17.07 -26.44
CA LEU A 846 -20.51 18.35 -26.32
C LEU A 846 -19.37 18.46 -27.33
N SER A 847 -19.28 19.57 -28.03
CA SER A 847 -18.19 19.85 -28.98
C SER A 847 -17.96 21.35 -29.12
N GLY A 848 -16.79 21.74 -29.63
CA GLY A 848 -16.44 23.14 -29.83
C GLY A 848 -16.33 23.91 -28.51
N ASN A 849 -17.00 25.06 -28.42
CA ASN A 849 -16.91 25.92 -27.25
C ASN A 849 -17.90 25.50 -26.16
N VAL A 850 -17.39 25.22 -24.96
CA VAL A 850 -18.18 24.85 -23.79
C VAL A 850 -17.87 25.76 -22.61
N LEU A 851 -18.85 25.88 -21.73
CA LEU A 851 -18.73 26.64 -20.50
C LEU A 851 -18.18 25.74 -19.40
N VAL A 852 -17.10 26.15 -18.76
CA VAL A 852 -16.57 25.50 -17.55
C VAL A 852 -16.79 26.40 -16.36
N GLU A 853 -17.25 25.81 -15.26
CA GLU A 853 -17.48 26.53 -14.02
C GLU A 853 -16.15 27.08 -13.45
N GLY A 854 -16.20 28.21 -12.74
CA GLY A 854 -15.02 28.76 -12.01
C GLY A 854 -14.60 27.88 -10.85
N THR A 855 -13.50 28.12 -10.13
CA THR A 855 -13.05 27.35 -8.94
C THR A 855 -13.50 25.87 -8.93
N ALA A 856 -13.15 25.14 -9.98
CA ALA A 856 -13.67 23.79 -10.23
C ALA A 856 -12.73 22.97 -11.10
N VAL A 857 -12.76 21.65 -10.86
CA VAL A 857 -12.27 20.68 -11.82
C VAL A 857 -13.44 20.27 -12.71
N THR A 858 -13.26 20.36 -14.02
CA THR A 858 -14.21 19.83 -15.01
C THR A 858 -13.53 18.75 -15.82
N VAL A 859 -14.16 17.58 -15.94
CA VAL A 859 -13.62 16.45 -16.71
C VAL A 859 -14.59 16.07 -17.80
N PHE A 860 -14.10 16.05 -19.03
CA PHE A 860 -14.80 15.52 -20.19
C PHE A 860 -14.20 14.17 -20.58
N THR A 861 -15.04 13.25 -21.01
CA THR A 861 -14.65 11.94 -21.53
C THR A 861 -15.10 11.81 -22.98
N GLN A 862 -14.30 11.12 -23.79
CA GLN A 862 -14.64 10.78 -25.17
C GLN A 862 -14.28 9.31 -25.38
N ALA A 863 -15.28 8.48 -25.70
CA ALA A 863 -15.05 7.08 -26.04
C ALA A 863 -14.14 6.98 -27.26
N ARG A 864 -13.24 5.99 -27.26
CA ARG A 864 -12.24 5.81 -28.30
C ARG A 864 -12.63 4.80 -29.36
#